data_AF-A0A7Y4H574-F1
#
_entry.id   AF-A0A7Y4H574-F1
#
_cell.length_a   1.000
_cell.length_b   1.000
_cell.length_c   1.000
_cell.angle_alpha   90.00
_cell.angle_beta   90.00
_cell.angle_gamma   90.00
#
_symmetry.space_group_name_H-M   'P 1'
#
loop_
_entity.id
_entity.type
_entity.pdbx_description
1 polymer ?
#
loop_
_entity_poly.entity_id
_entity_poly.type
_entity_poly.pdbx_seq_one_letter_code
_entity_poly.pdbx_strand_id
1 'polypeptide(L)'
;MAGVFPVQGFGFLSNYNGAFVASSAQAAMQAIAATNANSIELAPRLFMQTRTSNDVFADPNKTESDANILKAAANAQSLGLSVTLKPMVSALDGTLAYALIPSDPAAFFASYKAEIVHMAEIAEQAGATMLAIGNELGKLSGPQYRSYWVDIIDSVRAVFHGEITYAAATDEAINVSFWDKVDEIGINAYPPLTTSLDPSVDQMIAAWKSMPTDNYWAAVMDHMSPVDFFHSLAVKYGKAVVFTETGYRSVDGTNISPGGWGGTTQDLQEQYDAFNAFFQVWGSEGGSWFKGAQIWNWDANNLYSPTGYSPMGKPAEQLITEWYGGQHQPPSLTITGSPSADLIDVGGGYDTLSGDIGNDVIRGGAGDDTITGGPDVIPKLTETTITVTGYSPVVDGIGAKMKLLINGQQIGDIVEFHAAADSSEYQTYTFKFHNPAIVSSLDIAFINDAVTGGGDRNLYIKDITVNGEHLAVSEGINPSSPGTWNLYQNKSIHYDMTGHQDLFFGSSTDDDSLEGGPGKDLITGGAGTDTIQGGAGNDTINGGPGADVIHGGTDDDTINSGAGITTATDQLYGDDGNDIIKAGTGDTGALLYGGAGKDQLYGSGAANVMNGGDGNDYLSGGGGQDTMHGNAGDDQLKGGTGNEFLYGGSGNDRLIGGGGNDYLAGGTGNDTFVFASTLGKDTIADFHNTSGVQDIIQLDKTMFADFSALQSHIAEVGTSVVITVDANNTIEIKNTTLSQLHASDFLFA
;
A
#
# COMPACT_ATOMS: atom_id res chain seq x y z
N MET A 1 -5.68 -9.37 12.99
CA MET A 1 -5.44 -7.91 12.99
C MET A 1 -6.11 -7.26 14.18
N ALA A 2 -5.41 -6.37 14.89
CA ALA A 2 -6.04 -5.41 15.78
C ALA A 2 -6.07 -4.06 15.07
N GLY A 3 -7.27 -3.50 14.87
CA GLY A 3 -7.49 -2.24 14.15
C GLY A 3 -7.69 -2.41 12.63
N VAL A 4 -8.69 -1.71 12.08
CA VAL A 4 -8.97 -1.62 10.64
C VAL A 4 -8.21 -0.47 9.97
N PHE A 5 -7.84 0.57 10.73
CA PHE A 5 -7.08 1.73 10.22
C PHE A 5 -5.97 2.16 11.18
N PRO A 6 -4.91 2.83 10.69
CA PRO A 6 -3.95 3.52 11.55
C PRO A 6 -4.59 4.53 12.51
N VAL A 7 -5.59 5.30 12.05
CA VAL A 7 -6.35 6.29 12.82
C VAL A 7 -7.80 5.82 12.99
N GLN A 8 -8.15 5.45 14.22
CA GLN A 8 -9.47 4.98 14.60
C GLN A 8 -9.90 5.72 15.85
N GLY A 9 -10.54 6.87 15.68
CA GLY A 9 -10.77 7.78 16.79
C GLY A 9 -12.12 8.49 16.76
N PHE A 10 -12.28 9.42 17.68
CA PHE A 10 -13.46 10.25 17.80
C PHE A 10 -13.11 11.72 17.96
N GLY A 11 -13.88 12.57 17.28
CA GLY A 11 -13.89 14.01 17.49
C GLY A 11 -14.41 14.36 18.88
N PHE A 12 -13.68 15.23 19.60
CA PHE A 12 -13.97 15.62 20.97
C PHE A 12 -13.96 17.15 21.10
N LEU A 13 -15.14 17.74 20.88
CA LEU A 13 -15.32 19.19 20.80
C LEU A 13 -15.50 19.85 22.17
N SER A 14 -14.75 20.92 22.42
CA SER A 14 -15.03 21.80 23.56
C SER A 14 -16.09 22.86 23.21
N ASN A 15 -17.05 23.03 24.13
CA ASN A 15 -18.11 24.02 24.01
C ASN A 15 -17.96 25.18 25.03
N TYR A 16 -17.06 25.06 26.01
CA TYR A 16 -16.81 26.07 27.02
C TYR A 16 -15.46 25.81 27.70
N ASN A 17 -14.86 26.83 28.32
CA ASN A 17 -13.61 26.66 29.06
C ASN A 17 -13.82 25.72 30.26
N GLY A 18 -13.08 24.61 30.29
CA GLY A 18 -13.15 23.58 31.32
C GLY A 18 -13.92 22.32 30.91
N ALA A 19 -14.48 22.28 29.70
CA ALA A 19 -15.22 21.11 29.21
C ALA A 19 -14.33 19.87 29.16
N PHE A 20 -13.09 19.99 28.67
CA PHE A 20 -12.17 18.84 28.54
C PHE A 20 -11.69 18.24 29.86
N VAL A 21 -11.79 18.97 30.97
CA VAL A 21 -11.34 18.51 32.29
C VAL A 21 -12.50 18.26 33.26
N ALA A 22 -13.75 18.36 32.78
CA ALA A 22 -14.91 17.96 33.53
C ALA A 22 -14.88 16.44 33.81
N SER A 23 -15.50 16.02 34.91
CA SER A 23 -15.61 14.58 35.23
C SER A 23 -16.35 13.79 34.15
N SER A 24 -17.29 14.44 33.45
CA SER A 24 -17.97 13.87 32.29
C SER A 24 -17.03 13.60 31.12
N ALA A 25 -16.08 14.51 30.86
CA ALA A 25 -15.12 14.33 29.77
C ALA A 25 -14.17 13.17 30.05
N GLN A 26 -13.74 12.99 31.31
CA GLN A 26 -12.95 11.83 31.68
C GLN A 26 -13.72 10.51 31.47
N ALA A 27 -15.01 10.48 31.83
CA ALA A 27 -15.86 9.31 31.57
C ALA A 27 -16.07 9.06 30.07
N ALA A 28 -16.21 10.13 29.27
CA ALA A 28 -16.31 10.03 27.82
C ALA A 28 -15.03 9.45 27.18
N MET A 29 -13.84 9.92 27.59
CA MET A 29 -12.56 9.36 27.13
C MET A 29 -12.41 7.88 27.47
N GLN A 30 -12.85 7.46 28.66
CA GLN A 30 -12.87 6.05 29.05
C GLN A 30 -13.82 5.23 28.17
N ALA A 31 -14.98 5.78 27.83
CA ALA A 31 -15.93 5.13 26.94
C ALA A 31 -15.37 5.01 25.51
N ILE A 32 -14.73 6.05 24.99
CA ILE A 32 -14.01 6.02 23.71
C ILE A 32 -12.96 4.91 23.71
N ALA A 33 -12.08 4.86 24.70
CA ALA A 33 -11.05 3.81 24.78
C ALA A 33 -11.64 2.39 24.86
N ALA A 34 -12.83 2.22 25.45
CA ALA A 34 -13.53 0.94 25.52
C ALA A 34 -14.08 0.47 24.16
N THR A 35 -14.11 1.32 23.14
CA THR A 35 -14.50 0.96 21.76
C THR A 35 -13.33 0.41 20.93
N ASN A 36 -12.16 0.15 21.53
CA ASN A 36 -10.91 -0.17 20.83
C ASN A 36 -10.37 0.96 19.93
N ALA A 37 -10.91 2.19 20.07
CA ALA A 37 -10.31 3.36 19.45
C ALA A 37 -8.86 3.54 19.92
N ASN A 38 -8.00 3.99 19.01
CA ASN A 38 -6.57 4.22 19.27
C ASN A 38 -6.21 5.71 19.30
N SER A 39 -7.15 6.60 19.00
CA SER A 39 -6.92 8.03 18.93
C SER A 39 -8.12 8.86 19.40
N ILE A 40 -7.86 10.11 19.73
CA ILE A 40 -8.88 11.12 20.04
C ILE A 40 -8.47 12.47 19.45
N GLU A 41 -9.43 13.19 18.87
CA GLU A 41 -9.21 14.52 18.35
C GLU A 41 -9.78 15.57 19.31
N LEU A 42 -8.89 16.28 20.02
CA LEU A 42 -9.26 17.38 20.90
C LEU A 42 -9.45 18.65 20.06
N ALA A 43 -10.69 19.13 19.98
CA ALA A 43 -11.04 20.32 19.20
C ALA A 43 -11.38 21.53 20.10
N PRO A 44 -10.39 22.34 20.55
CA PRO A 44 -10.65 23.61 21.20
C PRO A 44 -11.14 24.65 20.19
N ARG A 45 -11.93 25.64 20.65
CA ARG A 45 -12.43 26.72 19.78
C ARG A 45 -11.66 28.03 19.98
N LEU A 46 -11.31 28.65 18.86
CA LEU A 46 -10.89 30.03 18.71
C LEU A 46 -12.04 30.85 18.12
N PHE A 47 -12.00 32.17 18.30
CA PHE A 47 -13.11 33.05 17.95
C PHE A 47 -12.71 34.23 17.09
N MET A 48 -13.68 34.67 16.28
CA MET A 48 -13.71 35.96 15.63
C MET A 48 -14.98 36.71 16.03
N GLN A 49 -14.98 38.04 15.94
CA GLN A 49 -16.18 38.80 16.32
C GLN A 49 -17.32 38.62 15.33
N THR A 50 -17.02 38.73 14.03
CA THR A 50 -17.95 38.61 12.92
C THR A 50 -17.28 37.99 11.69
N ARG A 51 -18.05 37.63 10.67
CA ARG A 51 -17.51 37.08 9.41
C ARG A 51 -16.48 37.95 8.68
N THR A 52 -16.46 39.26 8.90
CA THR A 52 -15.52 40.21 8.25
C THR A 52 -14.42 40.72 9.18
N SER A 53 -14.41 40.26 10.43
CA SER A 53 -13.36 40.61 11.39
C SER A 53 -12.02 40.06 10.92
N ASN A 54 -10.93 40.67 11.39
CA ASN A 54 -9.58 40.20 11.09
C ASN A 54 -8.96 39.53 12.30
N ASP A 55 -9.29 39.96 13.52
CA ASP A 55 -8.71 39.40 14.73
C ASP A 55 -9.31 38.02 15.05
N VAL A 56 -8.42 37.06 15.29
CA VAL A 56 -8.72 35.73 15.86
C VAL A 56 -8.17 35.70 17.28
N PHE A 57 -8.95 35.20 18.23
CA PHE A 57 -8.59 35.22 19.66
C PHE A 57 -9.18 34.03 20.43
N ALA A 58 -8.55 33.70 21.55
CA ALA A 58 -9.12 32.83 22.58
C ALA A 58 -10.10 33.61 23.48
N ASP A 59 -11.38 33.19 23.52
CA ASP A 59 -12.36 33.76 24.46
C ASP A 59 -12.19 33.08 25.83
N PRO A 60 -11.86 33.81 26.92
CA PRO A 60 -11.57 33.22 28.22
C PRO A 60 -12.69 32.35 28.81
N ASN A 61 -13.95 32.51 28.37
CA ASN A 61 -15.08 31.72 28.86
C ASN A 61 -15.43 30.54 27.93
N LYS A 62 -14.96 30.55 26.68
CA LYS A 62 -15.37 29.58 25.66
C LYS A 62 -14.23 28.73 25.12
N THR A 63 -13.02 29.27 25.07
CA THR A 63 -11.81 28.57 24.65
C THR A 63 -11.22 27.83 25.85
N GLU A 64 -10.80 26.59 25.63
CA GLU A 64 -10.08 25.84 26.66
C GLU A 64 -8.77 26.54 27.01
N SER A 65 -8.45 26.58 28.30
CA SER A 65 -7.12 27.02 28.71
C SER A 65 -6.05 26.00 28.31
N ASP A 66 -4.83 26.47 28.09
CA ASP A 66 -3.67 25.62 27.79
C ASP A 66 -3.54 24.47 28.81
N ALA A 67 -3.72 24.77 30.10
CA ALA A 67 -3.67 23.78 31.18
C ALA A 67 -4.75 22.70 31.05
N ASN A 68 -5.94 23.05 30.55
CA ASN A 68 -7.00 22.07 30.31
C ASN A 68 -6.67 21.18 29.12
N ILE A 69 -6.15 21.76 28.03
CA ILE A 69 -5.74 21.00 26.83
C ILE A 69 -4.64 20.00 27.21
N LEU A 70 -3.58 20.45 27.88
CA LEU A 70 -2.48 19.58 28.34
C LEU A 70 -2.98 18.45 29.25
N LYS A 71 -3.88 18.76 30.19
CA LYS A 71 -4.45 17.76 31.09
C LYS A 71 -5.34 16.76 30.35
N ALA A 72 -6.12 17.21 29.37
CA ALA A 72 -6.97 16.36 28.56
C ALA A 72 -6.15 15.39 27.70
N ALA A 73 -5.07 15.88 27.07
CA ALA A 73 -4.15 15.05 26.33
C ALA A 73 -3.49 13.98 27.22
N ALA A 74 -2.99 14.37 28.40
CA ALA A 74 -2.42 13.42 29.35
C ALA A 74 -3.44 12.36 29.81
N ASN A 75 -4.70 12.74 30.02
CA ASN A 75 -5.76 11.79 30.35
C ASN A 75 -6.01 10.80 29.21
N ALA A 76 -6.09 11.28 27.97
CA ALA A 76 -6.28 10.43 26.79
C ALA A 76 -5.11 9.44 26.60
N GLN A 77 -3.87 9.93 26.67
CA GLN A 77 -2.67 9.10 26.55
C GLN A 77 -2.58 8.04 27.66
N SER A 78 -3.05 8.35 28.88
CA SER A 78 -3.11 7.37 29.97
C SER A 78 -4.06 6.20 29.69
N LEU A 79 -4.96 6.36 28.71
CA LEU A 79 -5.88 5.34 28.22
C LEU A 79 -5.38 4.66 26.94
N GLY A 80 -4.17 4.99 26.47
CA GLY A 80 -3.60 4.46 25.23
C GLY A 80 -4.05 5.17 23.96
N LEU A 81 -4.74 6.32 24.07
CA LEU A 81 -5.19 7.10 22.92
C LEU A 81 -4.10 8.08 22.47
N SER A 82 -3.73 8.04 21.20
CA SER A 82 -2.98 9.13 20.57
C SER A 82 -3.86 10.38 20.46
N VAL A 83 -3.23 11.55 20.40
CA VAL A 83 -3.93 12.83 20.46
C VAL A 83 -3.70 13.61 19.17
N THR A 84 -4.78 13.95 18.50
CA THR A 84 -4.80 15.01 17.48
C THR A 84 -5.33 16.29 18.11
N LEU A 85 -4.64 17.41 17.93
CA LEU A 85 -5.17 18.72 18.31
C LEU A 85 -5.76 19.43 17.08
N LYS A 86 -7.02 19.87 17.15
CA LYS A 86 -7.70 20.58 16.03
C LYS A 86 -8.34 21.89 16.50
N PRO A 87 -7.57 22.99 16.62
CA PRO A 87 -8.14 24.29 16.91
C PRO A 87 -9.11 24.76 15.80
N MET A 88 -10.37 24.98 16.16
CA MET A 88 -11.42 25.40 15.23
C MET A 88 -11.73 26.89 15.39
N VAL A 89 -11.95 27.63 14.29
CA VAL A 89 -12.38 29.04 14.35
C VAL A 89 -13.88 29.14 14.19
N SER A 90 -14.53 29.98 15.01
CA SER A 90 -15.96 30.29 14.91
C SER A 90 -16.21 31.79 15.07
N ALA A 91 -17.19 32.34 14.34
CA ALA A 91 -17.61 33.72 14.56
C ALA A 91 -18.66 33.80 15.69
N LEU A 92 -18.51 34.79 16.57
CA LEU A 92 -19.45 35.03 17.68
C LEU A 92 -20.85 35.46 17.21
N ASP A 93 -20.99 35.93 15.98
CA ASP A 93 -22.27 36.24 15.34
C ASP A 93 -23.01 35.00 14.79
N GLY A 94 -22.43 33.80 14.95
CA GLY A 94 -23.00 32.54 14.47
C GLY A 94 -22.61 32.19 13.03
N THR A 95 -21.74 32.97 12.38
CA THR A 95 -21.23 32.60 11.05
C THR A 95 -20.33 31.36 11.13
N LEU A 96 -20.57 30.41 10.23
CA LEU A 96 -19.79 29.19 10.07
C LEU A 96 -18.42 29.46 9.41
N ALA A 97 -17.44 28.60 9.67
CA ALA A 97 -16.05 28.78 9.25
C ALA A 97 -15.90 28.96 7.73
N TYR A 98 -16.59 28.13 6.93
CA TYR A 98 -16.53 28.22 5.46
C TYR A 98 -17.09 29.53 4.89
N ALA A 99 -17.83 30.30 5.69
CA ALA A 99 -18.45 31.55 5.28
C ALA A 99 -17.68 32.80 5.73
N LEU A 100 -16.53 32.62 6.40
CA LEU A 100 -15.65 33.72 6.82
C LEU A 100 -15.03 34.43 5.60
N ILE A 101 -15.03 35.76 5.65
CA ILE A 101 -14.48 36.65 4.61
C ILE A 101 -13.86 37.89 5.27
N PRO A 102 -12.67 37.77 5.88
CA PRO A 102 -11.99 38.87 6.53
C PRO A 102 -11.86 40.09 5.61
N SER A 103 -12.07 41.27 6.19
CA SER A 103 -11.98 42.54 5.44
C SER A 103 -10.55 42.88 5.02
N ASP A 104 -9.57 42.40 5.79
CA ASP A 104 -8.14 42.45 5.48
C ASP A 104 -7.55 41.05 5.70
N PRO A 105 -7.39 40.25 4.64
CA PRO A 105 -6.81 38.92 4.73
C PRO A 105 -5.41 38.91 5.36
N ALA A 106 -4.58 39.93 5.13
CA ALA A 106 -3.22 39.95 5.67
C ALA A 106 -3.24 40.11 7.20
N ALA A 107 -4.09 41.02 7.71
CA ALA A 107 -4.29 41.18 9.15
C ALA A 107 -4.89 39.91 9.78
N PHE A 108 -5.83 39.26 9.08
CA PHE A 108 -6.40 38.00 9.53
C PHE A 108 -5.36 36.90 9.66
N PHE A 109 -4.58 36.64 8.61
CA PHE A 109 -3.57 35.59 8.65
C PHE A 109 -2.47 35.87 9.67
N ALA A 110 -2.12 37.14 9.91
CA ALA A 110 -1.20 37.49 10.99
C ALA A 110 -1.76 37.14 12.38
N SER A 111 -3.02 37.46 12.65
CA SER A 111 -3.69 37.11 13.91
C SER A 111 -3.88 35.60 14.06
N TYR A 112 -4.34 34.94 12.99
CA TYR A 112 -4.58 33.51 12.96
C TYR A 112 -3.28 32.71 13.17
N LYS A 113 -2.18 33.12 12.51
CA LYS A 113 -0.87 32.53 12.70
C LYS A 113 -0.43 32.56 14.17
N ALA A 114 -0.62 33.69 14.86
CA ALA A 114 -0.23 33.81 16.26
C ALA A 114 -0.95 32.77 17.14
N GLU A 115 -2.25 32.61 16.96
CA GLU A 115 -3.04 31.63 17.72
C GLU A 115 -2.71 30.18 17.34
N ILE A 116 -2.50 29.88 16.05
CA ILE A 116 -2.16 28.53 15.59
C ILE A 116 -0.74 28.12 16.03
N VAL A 117 0.23 29.03 16.03
CA VAL A 117 1.58 28.76 16.57
C VAL A 117 1.52 28.51 18.08
N HIS A 118 0.71 29.29 18.82
CA HIS A 118 0.48 29.03 20.24
C HIS A 118 -0.14 27.63 20.48
N MET A 119 -1.14 27.25 19.68
CA MET A 119 -1.72 25.91 19.72
C MET A 119 -0.72 24.81 19.35
N ALA A 120 0.22 25.08 18.44
CA ALA A 120 1.30 24.16 18.09
C ALA A 120 2.29 23.95 19.25
N GLU A 121 2.65 25.00 19.98
CA GLU A 121 3.47 24.88 21.20
C GLU A 121 2.78 24.04 22.27
N ILE A 122 1.45 24.15 22.39
CA ILE A 122 0.65 23.30 23.29
C ILE A 122 0.60 21.86 22.78
N ALA A 123 0.40 21.64 21.48
CA ALA A 123 0.38 20.32 20.87
C ALA A 123 1.70 19.57 21.11
N GLU A 124 2.84 20.26 20.94
CA GLU A 124 4.17 19.73 21.23
C GLU A 124 4.31 19.34 22.71
N GLN A 125 3.94 20.25 23.63
CA GLN A 125 3.97 19.98 25.07
C GLN A 125 3.03 18.83 25.48
N ALA A 126 1.90 18.68 24.79
CA ALA A 126 0.93 17.63 25.00
C ALA A 126 1.40 16.27 24.47
N GLY A 127 2.45 16.22 23.65
CA GLY A 127 2.82 15.01 22.91
C GLY A 127 1.73 14.59 21.92
N ALA A 128 1.05 15.56 21.29
CA ALA A 128 0.11 15.28 20.23
C ALA A 128 0.84 14.68 19.02
N THR A 129 0.27 13.64 18.42
CA THR A 129 0.84 12.99 17.23
C THR A 129 0.51 13.77 15.97
N MET A 130 -0.58 14.54 15.99
CA MET A 130 -1.04 15.33 14.84
C MET A 130 -1.63 16.68 15.27
N LEU A 131 -1.46 17.72 14.44
CA LEU A 131 -2.06 19.04 14.57
C LEU A 131 -2.78 19.42 13.27
N ALA A 132 -4.07 19.68 13.35
CA ALA A 132 -4.85 20.26 12.26
C ALA A 132 -4.80 21.79 12.33
N ILE A 133 -4.08 22.43 11.40
CA ILE A 133 -3.80 23.88 11.42
C ILE A 133 -4.98 24.75 10.96
N GLY A 134 -6.08 24.13 10.56
CA GLY A 134 -7.32 24.80 10.17
C GLY A 134 -8.44 23.82 9.91
N ASN A 135 -9.67 24.33 9.89
CA ASN A 135 -10.90 23.54 9.76
C ASN A 135 -11.93 24.30 8.92
N GLU A 136 -12.20 23.82 7.71
CA GLU A 136 -13.22 24.30 6.77
C GLU A 136 -13.13 25.80 6.45
N LEU A 137 -11.92 26.33 6.24
CA LEU A 137 -11.70 27.74 5.85
C LEU A 137 -11.76 27.90 4.32
N GLY A 138 -12.79 27.34 3.67
CA GLY A 138 -12.87 27.20 2.19
C GLY A 138 -12.79 28.49 1.37
N LYS A 139 -13.12 29.65 1.94
CA LYS A 139 -12.91 30.95 1.25
C LYS A 139 -11.50 31.51 1.41
N LEU A 140 -10.63 30.81 2.14
CA LEU A 140 -9.29 31.22 2.57
C LEU A 140 -8.19 30.18 2.26
N SER A 141 -8.49 29.07 1.58
CA SER A 141 -7.51 28.02 1.26
C SER A 141 -6.99 28.00 -0.19
N GLY A 142 -7.61 28.81 -1.07
CA GLY A 142 -7.26 28.90 -2.49
C GLY A 142 -5.89 29.56 -2.78
N PRO A 143 -5.41 29.49 -4.04
CA PRO A 143 -4.05 29.89 -4.43
C PRO A 143 -3.62 31.31 -4.04
N GLN A 144 -4.56 32.25 -3.98
CA GLN A 144 -4.31 33.63 -3.56
C GLN A 144 -3.87 33.76 -2.10
N TYR A 145 -4.08 32.73 -1.27
CA TYR A 145 -3.70 32.70 0.14
C TYR A 145 -2.55 31.73 0.43
N ARG A 146 -2.04 31.01 -0.58
CA ARG A 146 -0.99 29.99 -0.41
C ARG A 146 0.21 30.50 0.39
N SER A 147 0.66 31.73 0.14
CA SER A 147 1.82 32.30 0.85
C SER A 147 1.60 32.45 2.36
N TYR A 148 0.36 32.75 2.79
CA TYR A 148 0.05 32.86 4.21
C TYR A 148 0.03 31.50 4.90
N TRP A 149 -0.54 30.49 4.23
CA TRP A 149 -0.54 29.12 4.72
C TRP A 149 0.86 28.52 4.83
N VAL A 150 1.71 28.76 3.83
CA VAL A 150 3.12 28.34 3.89
C VAL A 150 3.83 28.98 5.09
N ASP A 151 3.64 30.28 5.33
CA ASP A 151 4.21 30.97 6.49
C ASP A 151 3.69 30.43 7.83
N ILE A 152 2.39 30.07 7.91
CA ILE A 152 1.83 29.38 9.08
C ILE A 152 2.49 28.02 9.27
N ILE A 153 2.56 27.19 8.23
CA ILE A 153 3.13 25.83 8.27
C ILE A 153 4.60 25.89 8.70
N ASP A 154 5.40 26.78 8.11
CA ASP A 154 6.82 26.95 8.47
C ASP A 154 6.97 27.39 9.93
N SER A 155 6.08 28.27 10.42
CA SER A 155 6.09 28.74 11.82
C SER A 155 5.65 27.65 12.79
N VAL A 156 4.64 26.84 12.43
CA VAL A 156 4.17 25.69 13.22
C VAL A 156 5.26 24.62 13.28
N ARG A 157 5.88 24.29 12.14
CA ARG A 157 6.95 23.29 12.07
C ARG A 157 8.17 23.66 12.91
N ALA A 158 8.41 24.96 13.15
CA ALA A 158 9.49 25.41 14.03
C ALA A 158 9.27 25.06 15.51
N VAL A 159 8.05 24.73 15.92
CA VAL A 159 7.70 24.42 17.32
C VAL A 159 7.04 23.05 17.51
N PHE A 160 6.50 22.43 16.46
CA PHE A 160 5.78 21.15 16.52
C PHE A 160 6.39 20.09 15.58
N HIS A 161 6.67 18.90 16.12
CA HIS A 161 7.40 17.83 15.42
C HIS A 161 6.53 16.62 15.05
N GLY A 162 5.24 16.61 15.38
CA GLY A 162 4.28 15.62 14.90
C GLY A 162 3.75 15.92 13.49
N GLU A 163 2.71 15.22 13.07
CA GLU A 163 2.11 15.37 11.74
C GLU A 163 1.25 16.64 11.65
N ILE A 164 1.46 17.44 10.61
CA ILE A 164 0.66 18.63 10.30
C ILE A 164 -0.36 18.24 9.24
N THR A 165 -1.64 18.57 9.50
CA THR A 165 -2.72 18.43 8.51
C THR A 165 -3.57 19.70 8.45
N TYR A 166 -4.47 19.79 7.48
CA TYR A 166 -5.51 20.80 7.38
C TYR A 166 -6.85 20.09 7.14
N ALA A 167 -7.87 20.37 7.93
CA ALA A 167 -9.18 19.73 7.83
C ALA A 167 -10.06 20.49 6.83
N ALA A 168 -10.00 20.11 5.55
CA ALA A 168 -10.81 20.72 4.50
C ALA A 168 -12.23 20.14 4.49
N ALA A 169 -13.24 20.96 4.18
CA ALA A 169 -14.54 20.40 3.78
C ALA A 169 -14.38 19.56 2.50
N THR A 170 -15.27 18.58 2.28
CA THR A 170 -15.20 17.72 1.07
C THR A 170 -15.20 18.56 -0.22
N ASP A 171 -16.02 19.61 -0.29
CA ASP A 171 -16.12 20.52 -1.45
C ASP A 171 -15.05 21.62 -1.49
N GLU A 172 -14.23 21.71 -0.46
CA GLU A 172 -13.05 22.56 -0.40
C GLU A 172 -11.79 21.84 -0.90
N ALA A 173 -11.71 20.51 -0.72
CA ALA A 173 -10.48 19.73 -0.85
C ALA A 173 -9.73 19.93 -2.18
N ILE A 174 -10.46 19.99 -3.31
CA ILE A 174 -9.87 20.21 -4.63
C ILE A 174 -9.26 21.62 -4.82
N ASN A 175 -9.70 22.59 -4.01
CA ASN A 175 -9.29 23.99 -4.10
C ASN A 175 -8.16 24.35 -3.12
N VAL A 176 -7.84 23.48 -2.16
CA VAL A 176 -6.76 23.71 -1.21
C VAL A 176 -5.43 23.75 -1.96
N SER A 177 -4.76 24.88 -1.85
CA SER A 177 -3.61 25.19 -2.70
C SER A 177 -2.27 24.78 -2.10
N PHE A 178 -2.24 24.05 -0.98
CA PHE A 178 -1.05 23.80 -0.18
C PHE A 178 -0.93 22.38 0.41
N TRP A 179 -1.60 21.40 -0.19
CA TRP A 179 -1.44 19.99 0.21
C TRP A 179 0.02 19.51 0.15
N ASP A 180 0.84 20.04 -0.76
CA ASP A 180 2.28 19.74 -0.87
C ASP A 180 3.13 20.21 0.33
N LYS A 181 2.53 20.93 1.29
CA LYS A 181 3.22 21.52 2.45
C LYS A 181 2.81 20.90 3.78
N VAL A 182 1.77 20.09 3.81
CA VAL A 182 1.36 19.34 5.00
C VAL A 182 1.87 17.90 4.90
N ASP A 183 1.81 17.17 6.01
CA ASP A 183 2.22 15.76 6.03
C ASP A 183 1.09 14.85 5.59
N GLU A 184 -0.16 15.23 5.87
CA GLU A 184 -1.36 14.45 5.57
C GLU A 184 -2.51 15.32 5.04
N ILE A 185 -3.30 14.77 4.13
CA ILE A 185 -4.50 15.43 3.59
C ILE A 185 -5.66 15.18 4.55
N GLY A 186 -6.10 16.22 5.25
CA GLY A 186 -7.20 16.15 6.21
C GLY A 186 -8.54 16.50 5.58
N ILE A 187 -9.54 15.64 5.73
CA ILE A 187 -10.86 15.85 5.15
C ILE A 187 -11.96 15.72 6.21
N ASN A 188 -12.86 16.70 6.26
CA ASN A 188 -14.19 16.54 6.85
C ASN A 188 -15.11 15.92 5.78
N ALA A 189 -15.21 14.59 5.81
CA ALA A 189 -15.81 13.74 4.78
C ALA A 189 -17.30 13.52 5.04
N TYR A 190 -18.13 14.37 4.42
CA TYR A 190 -19.59 14.31 4.48
C TYR A 190 -20.28 14.45 3.10
N PRO A 191 -19.85 13.72 2.07
CA PRO A 191 -20.56 13.76 0.79
C PRO A 191 -21.97 13.16 0.93
N PRO A 192 -22.95 13.61 0.14
CA PRO A 192 -24.19 12.86 -0.06
C PRO A 192 -23.85 11.47 -0.56
N LEU A 193 -24.46 10.46 0.05
CA LEU A 193 -24.26 9.08 -0.36
C LEU A 193 -25.35 8.70 -1.37
N THR A 194 -26.62 8.90 -1.01
CA THR A 194 -27.73 8.40 -1.83
C THR A 194 -28.75 9.49 -2.15
N THR A 195 -29.61 9.20 -3.13
CA THR A 195 -30.86 9.94 -3.36
C THR A 195 -32.07 9.26 -2.70
N SER A 196 -31.91 8.02 -2.24
CA SER A 196 -32.91 7.28 -1.47
C SER A 196 -32.94 7.75 -0.01
N LEU A 197 -34.14 7.84 0.56
CA LEU A 197 -34.36 8.06 1.99
C LEU A 197 -34.15 6.79 2.83
N ASP A 198 -34.17 5.61 2.21
CA ASP A 198 -34.01 4.32 2.89
C ASP A 198 -33.10 3.42 2.03
N PRO A 199 -31.80 3.74 1.91
CA PRO A 199 -30.87 2.94 1.13
C PRO A 199 -30.43 1.67 1.87
N SER A 200 -30.26 0.56 1.15
CA SER A 200 -29.55 -0.60 1.70
C SER A 200 -28.06 -0.31 1.89
N VAL A 201 -27.37 -1.11 2.71
CA VAL A 201 -25.90 -1.06 2.85
C VAL A 201 -25.21 -1.16 1.49
N ASP A 202 -25.62 -2.09 0.63
CA ASP A 202 -25.06 -2.24 -0.73
C ASP A 202 -25.24 -0.98 -1.59
N GLN A 203 -26.37 -0.28 -1.47
CA GLN A 203 -26.60 0.98 -2.19
C GLN A 203 -25.69 2.09 -1.67
N MET A 204 -25.39 2.11 -0.37
CA MET A 204 -24.44 3.06 0.21
C MET A 204 -22.99 2.74 -0.17
N ILE A 205 -22.61 1.46 -0.21
CA ILE A 205 -21.30 1.03 -0.72
C ILE A 205 -21.17 1.46 -2.19
N ALA A 206 -22.18 1.18 -3.02
CA ALA A 206 -22.19 1.58 -4.42
C ALA A 206 -22.12 3.11 -4.59
N ALA A 207 -22.74 3.87 -3.69
CA ALA A 207 -22.66 5.33 -3.68
C ALA A 207 -21.25 5.87 -3.43
N TRP A 208 -20.50 5.29 -2.48
CA TRP A 208 -19.10 5.65 -2.27
C TRP A 208 -18.21 5.34 -3.47
N LYS A 209 -18.58 4.33 -4.26
CA LYS A 209 -17.82 3.81 -5.41
C LYS A 209 -18.34 4.28 -6.77
N SER A 210 -19.33 5.17 -6.80
CA SER A 210 -19.88 5.68 -8.05
C SER A 210 -19.87 7.20 -8.07
N MET A 211 -19.74 7.75 -9.28
CA MET A 211 -19.84 9.19 -9.48
C MET A 211 -21.16 9.71 -8.90
N PRO A 212 -21.14 10.80 -8.09
CA PRO A 212 -22.36 11.37 -7.56
C PRO A 212 -23.37 11.72 -8.65
N THR A 213 -24.66 11.46 -8.40
CA THR A 213 -25.74 11.81 -9.34
C THR A 213 -26.07 13.30 -9.34
N ASP A 214 -25.71 14.00 -8.25
CA ASP A 214 -25.91 15.44 -8.14
C ASP A 214 -24.80 16.19 -8.89
N ASN A 215 -25.18 17.11 -9.78
CA ASN A 215 -24.22 17.83 -10.63
C ASN A 215 -23.22 18.68 -9.85
N TYR A 216 -23.60 19.20 -8.67
CA TYR A 216 -22.66 19.97 -7.85
C TYR A 216 -21.60 19.04 -7.26
N TRP A 217 -22.01 17.91 -6.66
CA TRP A 217 -21.07 16.95 -6.07
C TRP A 217 -20.21 16.24 -7.11
N ALA A 218 -20.79 15.92 -8.27
CA ALA A 218 -20.02 15.41 -9.40
C ALA A 218 -18.93 16.41 -9.81
N ALA A 219 -19.26 17.71 -9.96
CA ALA A 219 -18.26 18.71 -10.33
C ALA A 219 -17.20 18.95 -9.22
N VAL A 220 -17.61 18.89 -7.95
CA VAL A 220 -16.72 19.02 -6.79
C VAL A 220 -15.68 17.90 -6.76
N MET A 221 -16.10 16.67 -7.07
CA MET A 221 -15.26 15.48 -7.08
C MET A 221 -14.63 15.21 -8.45
N ASP A 222 -14.55 16.22 -9.32
CA ASP A 222 -14.01 16.12 -10.68
C ASP A 222 -14.58 14.93 -11.49
N HIS A 223 -15.87 14.67 -11.30
CA HIS A 223 -16.65 13.59 -11.91
C HIS A 223 -16.17 12.16 -11.60
N MET A 224 -15.43 12.02 -10.51
CA MET A 224 -14.99 10.74 -9.92
C MET A 224 -15.98 10.26 -8.84
N SER A 225 -15.85 8.99 -8.42
CA SER A 225 -16.50 8.54 -7.19
C SER A 225 -15.83 9.19 -5.96
N PRO A 226 -16.49 9.23 -4.79
CA PRO A 226 -15.84 9.67 -3.56
C PRO A 226 -14.51 8.94 -3.25
N VAL A 227 -14.44 7.61 -3.42
CA VAL A 227 -13.21 6.84 -3.20
C VAL A 227 -12.11 7.30 -4.16
N ASP A 228 -12.40 7.32 -5.46
CA ASP A 228 -11.43 7.73 -6.49
C ASP A 228 -10.98 9.18 -6.31
N PHE A 229 -11.89 10.08 -5.92
CA PHE A 229 -11.56 11.47 -5.67
C PHE A 229 -10.52 11.61 -4.54
N PHE A 230 -10.72 10.94 -3.41
CA PHE A 230 -9.77 10.99 -2.31
C PHE A 230 -8.46 10.27 -2.63
N HIS A 231 -8.52 9.12 -3.31
CA HIS A 231 -7.33 8.42 -3.78
C HIS A 231 -6.52 9.29 -4.76
N SER A 232 -7.19 9.99 -5.69
CA SER A 232 -6.52 10.90 -6.64
C SER A 232 -5.79 12.05 -5.94
N LEU A 233 -6.33 12.56 -4.82
CA LEU A 233 -5.65 13.56 -4.01
C LEU A 233 -4.40 12.96 -3.36
N ALA A 234 -4.51 11.74 -2.82
CA ALA A 234 -3.40 11.05 -2.19
C ALA A 234 -2.23 10.83 -3.18
N VAL A 235 -2.54 10.30 -4.36
CA VAL A 235 -1.57 10.05 -5.45
C VAL A 235 -0.95 11.35 -5.93
N LYS A 236 -1.77 12.38 -6.20
CA LYS A 236 -1.30 13.68 -6.72
C LYS A 236 -0.27 14.35 -5.83
N TYR A 237 -0.39 14.21 -4.51
CA TYR A 237 0.50 14.87 -3.56
C TYR A 237 1.50 13.93 -2.89
N GLY A 238 1.36 12.61 -3.06
CA GLY A 238 2.17 11.60 -2.37
C GLY A 238 1.97 11.67 -0.85
N LYS A 239 0.71 11.74 -0.41
CA LYS A 239 0.31 11.94 0.99
C LYS A 239 -0.91 11.07 1.30
N ALA A 240 -1.01 10.50 2.49
CA ALA A 240 -2.22 9.78 2.84
C ALA A 240 -3.36 10.76 3.16
N VAL A 241 -4.59 10.25 3.03
CA VAL A 241 -5.82 10.95 3.40
C VAL A 241 -6.25 10.45 4.78
N VAL A 242 -6.56 11.39 5.66
CA VAL A 242 -7.20 11.11 6.95
C VAL A 242 -8.51 11.87 7.02
N PHE A 243 -9.58 11.16 7.41
CA PHE A 243 -10.84 11.83 7.68
C PHE A 243 -10.79 12.44 9.08
N THR A 244 -10.48 13.73 9.14
CA THR A 244 -10.49 14.51 10.38
C THR A 244 -11.89 14.67 10.95
N GLU A 245 -12.92 14.50 10.11
CA GLU A 245 -14.30 14.28 10.56
C GLU A 245 -15.03 13.37 9.56
N THR A 246 -15.78 12.41 10.08
CA THR A 246 -16.86 11.76 9.33
C THR A 246 -17.91 11.26 10.30
N GLY A 247 -19.18 11.27 9.92
CA GLY A 247 -20.23 10.83 10.82
C GLY A 247 -21.62 10.96 10.25
N TYR A 248 -22.54 10.25 10.88
CA TYR A 248 -23.93 10.16 10.48
C TYR A 248 -24.80 10.42 11.70
N ARG A 249 -25.85 11.24 11.55
CA ARG A 249 -26.83 11.43 12.63
C ARG A 249 -27.80 10.26 12.63
N SER A 250 -28.34 9.92 13.79
CA SER A 250 -29.39 8.90 13.88
C SER A 250 -30.77 9.47 13.56
N VAL A 251 -30.94 9.95 12.33
CA VAL A 251 -32.18 10.52 11.79
C VAL A 251 -32.44 10.04 10.36
N ASP A 252 -33.72 9.95 10.03
CA ASP A 252 -34.22 9.66 8.68
C ASP A 252 -33.62 10.62 7.62
N GLY A 253 -32.95 10.05 6.62
CA GLY A 253 -32.30 10.77 5.52
C GLY A 253 -30.87 11.23 5.81
N THR A 254 -30.23 10.75 6.88
CA THR A 254 -28.82 11.07 7.15
C THR A 254 -27.89 10.65 6.00
N ASN A 255 -28.24 9.64 5.22
CA ASN A 255 -27.42 9.16 4.11
C ASN A 255 -27.48 10.07 2.88
N ILE A 256 -28.51 10.91 2.76
CA ILE A 256 -28.60 11.93 1.70
C ILE A 256 -27.77 13.16 2.08
N SER A 257 -27.73 13.51 3.36
CA SER A 257 -27.00 14.69 3.84
C SER A 257 -26.30 14.40 5.17
N PRO A 258 -25.16 13.68 5.17
CA PRO A 258 -24.46 13.29 6.40
C PRO A 258 -24.01 14.49 7.24
N GLY A 259 -23.57 15.58 6.61
CA GLY A 259 -23.22 16.85 7.29
C GLY A 259 -24.43 17.75 7.60
N GLY A 260 -25.64 17.30 7.30
CA GLY A 260 -26.86 18.09 7.39
C GLY A 260 -27.43 18.19 8.81
N TRP A 261 -27.84 19.41 9.18
CA TRP A 261 -28.61 19.65 10.41
C TRP A 261 -30.13 19.55 10.24
N GLY A 262 -30.59 19.16 9.04
CA GLY A 262 -32.00 18.85 8.76
C GLY A 262 -32.46 17.55 9.42
N GLY A 263 -33.77 17.29 9.42
CA GLY A 263 -34.34 16.04 9.94
C GLY A 263 -34.44 15.94 11.47
N THR A 264 -35.60 15.47 11.95
CA THR A 264 -35.88 15.27 13.38
C THR A 264 -36.45 13.88 13.70
N THR A 265 -36.82 13.11 12.70
CA THR A 265 -37.33 11.74 12.88
C THR A 265 -36.16 10.85 13.22
N GLN A 266 -36.20 10.22 14.40
CA GLN A 266 -35.12 9.33 14.84
C GLN A 266 -35.08 8.08 13.97
N ASP A 267 -33.86 7.73 13.52
CA ASP A 267 -33.56 6.43 12.92
C ASP A 267 -32.18 5.95 13.40
N LEU A 268 -32.17 4.96 14.30
CA LEU A 268 -30.93 4.39 14.83
C LEU A 268 -30.31 3.37 13.86
N GLN A 269 -31.14 2.75 13.00
CA GLN A 269 -30.69 1.74 12.05
C GLN A 269 -29.98 2.41 10.89
N GLU A 270 -30.49 3.55 10.43
CA GLU A 270 -29.85 4.29 9.33
C GLU A 270 -28.40 4.72 9.69
N GLN A 271 -28.17 5.16 10.94
CA GLN A 271 -26.80 5.45 11.41
C GLN A 271 -25.92 4.18 11.44
N TYR A 272 -26.47 3.05 11.89
CA TYR A 272 -25.74 1.77 11.90
C TYR A 272 -25.36 1.35 10.48
N ASP A 273 -26.30 1.38 9.54
CA ASP A 273 -26.08 0.95 8.16
C ASP A 273 -25.08 1.86 7.44
N ALA A 274 -25.10 3.17 7.72
CA ALA A 274 -24.14 4.14 7.19
C ALA A 274 -22.71 3.86 7.67
N PHE A 275 -22.51 3.60 8.96
CA PHE A 275 -21.20 3.18 9.47
C PHE A 275 -20.78 1.82 8.95
N ASN A 276 -21.71 0.88 8.77
CA ASN A 276 -21.41 -0.43 8.21
C ASN A 276 -20.91 -0.32 6.76
N ALA A 277 -21.57 0.49 5.94
CA ALA A 277 -21.11 0.79 4.59
C ALA A 277 -19.75 1.50 4.59
N PHE A 278 -19.56 2.47 5.51
CA PHE A 278 -18.28 3.18 5.67
C PHE A 278 -17.13 2.21 5.94
N PHE A 279 -17.24 1.34 6.94
CA PHE A 279 -16.15 0.42 7.27
C PHE A 279 -15.89 -0.62 6.17
N GLN A 280 -16.92 -1.08 5.48
CA GLN A 280 -16.73 -2.01 4.37
C GLN A 280 -15.99 -1.35 3.21
N VAL A 281 -16.39 -0.14 2.80
CA VAL A 281 -15.71 0.60 1.72
C VAL A 281 -14.28 0.93 2.11
N TRP A 282 -14.10 1.62 3.23
CA TRP A 282 -12.78 2.16 3.57
C TRP A 282 -11.84 1.08 4.08
N GLY A 283 -12.37 -0.01 4.64
CA GLY A 283 -11.60 -1.18 5.05
C GLY A 283 -11.04 -1.98 3.87
N SER A 284 -11.72 -2.02 2.72
CA SER A 284 -11.24 -2.76 1.53
C SER A 284 -10.55 -1.87 0.50
N GLU A 285 -11.06 -0.66 0.28
CA GLU A 285 -10.49 0.27 -0.72
C GLU A 285 -9.34 1.11 -0.12
N GLY A 286 -9.36 1.32 1.20
CA GLY A 286 -8.39 2.14 1.90
C GLY A 286 -7.11 1.39 2.19
N GLY A 287 -6.21 1.39 1.21
CA GLY A 287 -4.84 0.90 1.35
C GLY A 287 -3.92 1.88 2.06
N SER A 288 -2.65 1.88 1.69
CA SER A 288 -1.62 2.74 2.32
C SER A 288 -1.94 4.24 2.20
N TRP A 289 -2.75 4.61 1.21
CA TRP A 289 -3.18 5.98 0.95
C TRP A 289 -4.29 6.48 1.89
N PHE A 290 -4.96 5.61 2.65
CA PHE A 290 -6.01 6.00 3.60
C PHE A 290 -5.62 5.68 5.05
N LYS A 291 -5.43 6.72 5.86
CA LYS A 291 -5.03 6.58 7.26
C LYS A 291 -6.15 6.22 8.22
N GLY A 292 -7.42 6.38 7.82
CA GLY A 292 -8.56 6.17 8.72
C GLY A 292 -9.31 7.46 9.06
N ALA A 293 -10.02 7.45 10.18
CA ALA A 293 -10.99 8.48 10.52
C ALA A 293 -11.11 8.81 12.01
N GLN A 294 -11.40 10.09 12.26
CA GLN A 294 -11.97 10.60 13.50
C GLN A 294 -13.49 10.67 13.33
N ILE A 295 -14.22 9.75 13.96
CA ILE A 295 -15.68 9.73 13.92
C ILE A 295 -16.21 10.95 14.66
N TRP A 296 -16.93 11.79 13.94
CA TRP A 296 -17.61 12.94 14.48
C TRP A 296 -18.98 12.50 15.00
N ASN A 297 -19.25 12.63 16.30
CA ASN A 297 -18.34 13.00 17.38
C ASN A 297 -18.73 12.28 18.67
N TRP A 298 -17.86 12.21 19.66
CA TRP A 298 -18.27 11.84 21.02
C TRP A 298 -18.62 13.11 21.81
N ASP A 299 -19.74 13.11 22.52
CA ASP A 299 -20.13 14.27 23.33
C ASP A 299 -19.25 14.39 24.58
N ALA A 300 -18.58 15.53 24.75
CA ALA A 300 -17.67 15.76 25.88
C ALA A 300 -18.36 15.83 27.24
N ASN A 301 -19.68 16.04 27.28
CA ASN A 301 -20.47 15.95 28.50
C ASN A 301 -20.96 14.51 28.77
N ASN A 302 -20.58 13.56 27.91
CA ASN A 302 -20.98 12.15 27.95
C ASN A 302 -22.51 11.98 27.99
N LEU A 303 -23.24 12.80 27.23
CA LEU A 303 -24.70 12.80 27.19
C LEU A 303 -25.24 12.07 25.96
N TYR A 304 -26.16 11.14 26.19
CA TYR A 304 -26.84 10.39 25.13
C TYR A 304 -27.73 11.34 24.32
N SER A 305 -27.65 11.24 22.99
CA SER A 305 -28.52 11.97 22.07
C SER A 305 -29.18 11.01 21.06
N PRO A 306 -30.53 10.91 21.03
CA PRO A 306 -31.23 9.98 20.15
C PRO A 306 -31.16 10.34 18.65
N THR A 307 -30.77 11.57 18.31
CA THR A 307 -30.75 12.10 16.93
C THR A 307 -29.44 12.82 16.58
N GLY A 308 -28.48 12.84 17.51
CA GLY A 308 -27.15 13.43 17.31
C GLY A 308 -26.20 12.49 16.59
N TYR A 309 -24.99 12.97 16.33
CA TYR A 309 -23.91 12.22 15.69
C TYR A 309 -23.34 11.11 16.57
N SER A 310 -23.19 11.36 17.87
CA SER A 310 -22.55 10.39 18.77
C SER A 310 -23.18 9.00 18.70
N PRO A 311 -22.39 7.93 18.47
CA PRO A 311 -22.88 6.55 18.46
C PRO A 311 -23.16 6.04 19.88
N MET A 312 -22.72 6.76 20.92
CA MET A 312 -22.85 6.34 22.31
C MET A 312 -24.27 5.91 22.66
N GLY A 313 -24.41 4.70 23.20
CA GLY A 313 -25.66 4.05 23.61
C GLY A 313 -26.52 3.55 22.45
N LYS A 314 -26.03 3.58 21.20
CA LYS A 314 -26.75 3.16 19.99
C LYS A 314 -26.13 1.91 19.37
N PRO A 315 -26.83 1.20 18.46
CA PRO A 315 -26.27 0.03 17.78
C PRO A 315 -24.94 0.30 17.07
N ALA A 316 -24.74 1.51 16.54
CA ALA A 316 -23.51 1.91 15.87
C ALA A 316 -22.26 1.86 16.78
N GLU A 317 -22.39 2.07 18.10
CA GLU A 317 -21.24 1.98 19.02
C GLU A 317 -20.66 0.56 19.05
N GLN A 318 -21.52 -0.45 19.11
CA GLN A 318 -21.10 -1.84 19.10
C GLN A 318 -20.44 -2.18 17.77
N LEU A 319 -21.04 -1.79 16.65
CA LEU A 319 -20.47 -2.01 15.32
C LEU A 319 -19.06 -1.41 15.21
N ILE A 320 -18.88 -0.14 15.58
CA ILE A 320 -17.57 0.53 15.57
C ILE A 320 -16.58 -0.24 16.45
N THR A 321 -17.01 -0.68 17.64
CA THR A 321 -16.17 -1.43 18.58
C THR A 321 -15.68 -2.75 17.99
N GLU A 322 -16.54 -3.47 17.28
CA GLU A 322 -16.23 -4.73 16.64
C GLU A 322 -15.25 -4.53 15.47
N TRP A 323 -15.45 -3.50 14.64
CA TRP A 323 -14.54 -3.14 13.54
C TRP A 323 -13.16 -2.73 14.06
N TYR A 324 -13.10 -1.80 15.02
CA TYR A 324 -11.84 -1.39 15.65
C TYR A 324 -11.14 -2.55 16.39
N GLY A 325 -11.92 -3.50 16.90
CA GLY A 325 -11.42 -4.72 17.52
C GLY A 325 -10.97 -5.83 16.54
N GLY A 326 -11.09 -5.62 15.23
CA GLY A 326 -10.71 -6.61 14.21
C GLY A 326 -11.63 -7.84 14.17
N GLN A 327 -12.89 -7.70 14.56
CA GLN A 327 -13.89 -8.79 14.56
C GLN A 327 -14.63 -8.93 13.22
N HIS A 328 -14.50 -7.93 12.35
CA HIS A 328 -15.04 -7.93 10.99
C HIS A 328 -13.89 -8.03 10.00
N GLN A 329 -14.12 -8.79 8.92
CA GLN A 329 -13.23 -8.86 7.78
C GLN A 329 -13.75 -7.88 6.71
N PRO A 330 -12.91 -6.99 6.18
CA PRO A 330 -13.28 -6.19 5.01
C PRO A 330 -13.67 -7.07 3.81
N PRO A 331 -14.55 -6.60 2.90
CA PRO A 331 -14.87 -7.33 1.68
C PRO A 331 -13.64 -7.53 0.78
N SER A 332 -13.49 -8.73 0.22
CA SER A 332 -12.45 -8.99 -0.79
C SER A 332 -12.69 -8.22 -2.08
N LEU A 333 -11.61 -7.75 -2.70
CA LEU A 333 -11.56 -7.13 -4.00
C LEU A 333 -10.97 -8.09 -5.05
N THR A 334 -11.36 -7.85 -6.30
CA THR A 334 -10.74 -8.49 -7.46
C THR A 334 -10.44 -7.38 -8.46
N ILE A 335 -9.16 -7.10 -8.65
CA ILE A 335 -8.68 -6.02 -9.51
C ILE A 335 -7.78 -6.63 -10.57
N THR A 336 -8.02 -6.25 -11.81
CA THR A 336 -7.13 -6.55 -12.93
C THR A 336 -6.73 -5.20 -13.49
N GLY A 337 -5.43 -4.94 -13.47
CA GLY A 337 -4.80 -3.80 -14.09
C GLY A 337 -4.84 -3.93 -15.61
N SER A 338 -3.84 -3.35 -16.22
CA SER A 338 -3.89 -2.93 -17.60
C SER A 338 -2.60 -3.24 -18.33
N PRO A 339 -2.58 -3.02 -19.66
CA PRO A 339 -1.34 -3.09 -20.42
C PRO A 339 -0.35 -1.92 -20.18
N SER A 340 -0.53 -1.13 -19.13
CA SER A 340 0.32 -0.02 -18.74
C SER A 340 0.59 -0.04 -17.23
N ALA A 341 1.58 0.73 -16.80
CA ALA A 341 1.95 0.81 -15.39
C ALA A 341 0.77 1.26 -14.50
N ASP A 342 0.36 0.39 -13.58
CA ASP A 342 -0.72 0.57 -12.64
C ASP A 342 -0.23 0.81 -11.21
N LEU A 343 -1.05 1.51 -10.43
CA LEU A 343 -0.94 1.57 -8.98
C LEU A 343 -2.19 0.94 -8.37
N ILE A 344 -2.05 -0.28 -7.88
CA ILE A 344 -3.08 -1.02 -7.16
C ILE A 344 -2.71 -0.99 -5.67
N ASP A 345 -3.50 -0.29 -4.86
CA ASP A 345 -3.21 -0.12 -3.43
C ASP A 345 -4.52 -0.24 -2.65
N VAL A 346 -4.74 -1.44 -2.11
CA VAL A 346 -6.00 -1.84 -1.45
C VAL A 346 -5.79 -2.04 0.05
N GLY A 347 -6.90 -2.05 0.77
CA GLY A 347 -6.96 -2.17 2.23
C GLY A 347 -6.83 -3.61 2.70
N GLY A 348 -7.63 -3.98 3.70
CA GLY A 348 -7.74 -5.37 4.08
C GLY A 348 -8.70 -6.14 3.17
N GLY A 349 -8.61 -7.46 3.18
CA GLY A 349 -9.40 -8.30 2.28
C GLY A 349 -8.82 -9.70 2.19
N TYR A 350 -9.30 -10.50 1.25
CA TYR A 350 -8.57 -11.66 0.73
C TYR A 350 -8.62 -11.47 -0.77
N ASP A 351 -7.73 -10.63 -1.25
CA ASP A 351 -7.86 -9.95 -2.52
C ASP A 351 -7.22 -10.74 -3.64
N THR A 352 -7.67 -10.48 -4.86
CA THR A 352 -7.07 -11.07 -6.07
C THR A 352 -6.69 -9.94 -7.00
N LEU A 353 -5.39 -9.67 -7.06
CA LEU A 353 -4.80 -8.52 -7.73
C LEU A 353 -3.91 -9.00 -8.87
N SER A 354 -4.09 -8.41 -10.05
CA SER A 354 -3.27 -8.67 -11.23
C SER A 354 -2.84 -7.35 -11.84
N GLY A 355 -1.56 -7.15 -12.13
CA GLY A 355 -1.05 -5.98 -12.87
C GLY A 355 -1.36 -6.04 -14.36
N ASP A 356 -1.38 -7.25 -14.94
CA ASP A 356 -1.48 -7.52 -16.39
C ASP A 356 -0.13 -7.32 -17.09
N ILE A 357 0.04 -6.37 -18.00
CA ILE A 357 1.34 -6.16 -18.66
C ILE A 357 1.75 -4.73 -18.38
N GLY A 358 2.72 -4.48 -17.54
CA GLY A 358 2.96 -3.16 -17.00
C GLY A 358 4.20 -3.14 -16.12
N ASN A 359 4.60 -1.95 -15.71
CA ASN A 359 5.54 -1.84 -14.62
C ASN A 359 4.72 -1.39 -13.42
N ASP A 360 4.15 -2.35 -12.71
CA ASP A 360 3.05 -2.14 -11.79
C ASP A 360 3.55 -2.03 -10.36
N VAL A 361 2.80 -1.28 -9.56
CA VAL A 361 2.96 -1.22 -8.11
C VAL A 361 1.71 -1.78 -7.49
N ILE A 362 1.82 -2.96 -6.86
CA ILE A 362 0.70 -3.65 -6.24
C ILE A 362 0.95 -3.79 -4.74
N ARG A 363 0.02 -3.29 -3.94
CA ARG A 363 0.00 -3.44 -2.47
C ARG A 363 -1.31 -4.13 -2.07
N GLY A 364 -1.19 -5.39 -1.63
CA GLY A 364 -2.30 -6.26 -1.20
C GLY A 364 -2.95 -5.80 0.09
N GLY A 365 -2.17 -5.18 0.97
CA GLY A 365 -2.69 -4.64 2.21
C GLY A 365 -2.78 -5.75 3.24
N ALA A 366 -3.96 -6.09 3.74
CA ALA A 366 -4.05 -6.97 4.90
C ALA A 366 -5.03 -8.14 4.71
N GLY A 367 -4.50 -9.36 4.77
CA GLY A 367 -5.22 -10.62 4.68
C GLY A 367 -4.53 -11.55 3.69
N ASP A 368 -5.05 -12.77 3.51
CA ASP A 368 -4.47 -13.76 2.60
C ASP A 368 -4.79 -13.39 1.13
N ASP A 369 -3.86 -12.70 0.47
CA ASP A 369 -4.03 -12.15 -0.87
C ASP A 369 -3.42 -13.04 -1.96
N THR A 370 -3.92 -12.89 -3.19
CA THR A 370 -3.32 -13.46 -4.39
C THR A 370 -2.90 -12.33 -5.32
N ILE A 371 -1.59 -12.18 -5.50
CA ILE A 371 -0.98 -11.10 -6.28
C ILE A 371 -0.25 -11.68 -7.48
N THR A 372 -0.52 -11.16 -8.66
CA THR A 372 0.21 -11.46 -9.90
C THR A 372 0.67 -10.14 -10.49
N GLY A 373 1.97 -9.92 -10.65
CA GLY A 373 2.48 -8.75 -11.36
C GLY A 373 2.05 -8.83 -12.83
N GLY A 374 2.62 -9.78 -13.55
CA GLY A 374 2.26 -10.03 -14.94
C GLY A 374 2.39 -11.48 -15.42
N PRO A 375 2.21 -11.73 -16.72
CA PRO A 375 2.46 -13.02 -17.33
C PRO A 375 3.98 -13.33 -17.39
N ASP A 376 4.37 -14.61 -17.27
CA ASP A 376 5.76 -15.08 -17.43
C ASP A 376 6.44 -14.70 -18.78
N VAL A 377 5.70 -14.16 -19.73
CA VAL A 377 6.22 -13.69 -21.01
C VAL A 377 5.52 -12.39 -21.32
N ILE A 378 6.24 -11.40 -21.83
CA ILE A 378 5.70 -10.12 -22.31
C ILE A 378 5.23 -10.27 -23.77
N PRO A 379 3.94 -10.56 -24.07
CA PRO A 379 3.46 -10.55 -25.44
C PRO A 379 3.24 -9.11 -25.90
N LYS A 380 3.72 -8.77 -27.10
CA LYS A 380 3.27 -7.53 -27.74
C LYS A 380 1.78 -7.63 -28.10
N LEU A 381 0.96 -6.68 -27.64
CA LEU A 381 -0.44 -6.61 -28.05
C LEU A 381 -0.55 -6.36 -29.56
N THR A 382 -1.31 -7.22 -30.26
CA THR A 382 -1.50 -7.17 -31.72
C THR A 382 -2.84 -6.57 -32.14
N GLU A 383 -3.79 -6.52 -31.20
CA GLU A 383 -5.10 -5.90 -31.36
C GLU A 383 -5.37 -5.01 -30.17
N THR A 384 -6.02 -3.87 -30.41
CA THR A 384 -6.49 -2.94 -29.38
C THR A 384 -8.00 -2.79 -29.47
N THR A 385 -8.61 -2.67 -28.29
CA THR A 385 -10.02 -2.36 -28.12
C THR A 385 -10.17 -0.95 -27.60
N ILE A 386 -11.08 -0.16 -28.18
CA ILE A 386 -11.43 1.17 -27.68
C ILE A 386 -12.91 1.17 -27.35
N THR A 387 -13.26 1.57 -26.14
CA THR A 387 -14.65 1.69 -25.71
C THR A 387 -14.99 3.14 -25.51
N VAL A 388 -16.16 3.56 -26.00
CA VAL A 388 -16.68 4.92 -25.82
C VAL A 388 -18.07 4.82 -25.22
N THR A 389 -18.23 5.36 -24.01
CA THR A 389 -19.49 5.42 -23.29
C THR A 389 -20.00 6.85 -23.26
N GLY A 390 -21.30 7.03 -23.49
CA GLY A 390 -21.91 8.35 -23.54
C GLY A 390 -23.40 8.32 -23.82
N TYR A 391 -23.97 9.49 -24.05
CA TYR A 391 -25.37 9.67 -24.41
C TYR A 391 -25.57 10.96 -25.22
N SER A 392 -26.76 11.15 -25.75
CA SER A 392 -27.13 12.36 -26.51
C SER A 392 -28.63 12.63 -26.44
N PRO A 393 -29.09 13.89 -26.42
CA PRO A 393 -30.47 14.20 -26.77
C PRO A 393 -30.80 13.70 -28.18
N VAL A 394 -32.08 13.39 -28.41
CA VAL A 394 -32.61 12.98 -29.72
C VAL A 394 -33.37 14.15 -30.33
N VAL A 395 -32.98 14.59 -31.52
CA VAL A 395 -33.62 15.69 -32.25
C VAL A 395 -34.13 15.17 -33.59
N ASP A 396 -35.42 15.39 -33.87
CA ASP A 396 -36.11 14.86 -35.06
C ASP A 396 -36.01 13.33 -35.21
N GLY A 397 -35.95 12.61 -34.09
CA GLY A 397 -35.85 11.14 -34.06
C GLY A 397 -34.43 10.60 -34.36
N ILE A 398 -33.42 11.48 -34.39
CA ILE A 398 -32.02 11.12 -34.66
C ILE A 398 -31.13 11.58 -33.50
N GLY A 399 -30.29 10.69 -33.02
CA GLY A 399 -29.26 10.94 -32.00
C GLY A 399 -27.94 11.48 -32.56
N ALA A 400 -26.96 11.71 -31.69
CA ALA A 400 -25.63 12.14 -32.10
C ALA A 400 -24.82 10.97 -32.67
N LYS A 401 -24.22 11.16 -33.84
CA LYS A 401 -23.41 10.16 -34.54
C LYS A 401 -21.93 10.44 -34.40
N MET A 402 -21.19 9.38 -34.14
CA MET A 402 -19.76 9.41 -33.91
C MET A 402 -19.04 8.46 -34.87
N LYS A 403 -17.86 8.87 -35.34
CA LYS A 403 -16.86 7.95 -35.90
C LYS A 403 -15.56 8.04 -35.10
N LEU A 404 -14.89 6.91 -34.95
CA LEU A 404 -13.60 6.79 -34.28
C LEU A 404 -12.49 6.73 -35.32
N LEU A 405 -11.38 7.45 -35.11
CA LEU A 405 -10.20 7.38 -35.97
C LEU A 405 -8.92 7.11 -35.20
N ILE A 406 -8.08 6.25 -35.77
CA ILE A 406 -6.70 6.00 -35.34
C ILE A 406 -5.76 6.47 -36.44
N ASN A 407 -4.81 7.35 -36.09
CA ASN A 407 -3.89 7.97 -37.07
C ASN A 407 -4.64 8.59 -38.27
N GLY A 408 -5.82 9.18 -38.02
CA GLY A 408 -6.70 9.75 -39.03
C GLY A 408 -7.44 8.74 -39.94
N GLN A 409 -7.32 7.44 -39.70
CA GLN A 409 -8.08 6.39 -40.40
C GLN A 409 -9.27 5.94 -39.55
N GLN A 410 -10.46 5.86 -40.14
CA GLN A 410 -11.65 5.39 -39.43
C GLN A 410 -11.50 3.91 -39.03
N ILE A 411 -11.83 3.59 -37.79
CA ILE A 411 -11.96 2.22 -37.28
C ILE A 411 -13.41 1.93 -36.91
N GLY A 412 -13.88 0.73 -37.26
CA GLY A 412 -15.26 0.30 -37.04
C GLY A 412 -16.34 1.13 -37.77
N ASP A 413 -17.59 0.87 -37.38
CA ASP A 413 -18.78 1.52 -37.95
C ASP A 413 -19.09 2.86 -37.26
N ILE A 414 -19.90 3.69 -37.92
CA ILE A 414 -20.46 4.89 -37.29
C ILE A 414 -21.54 4.46 -36.29
N VAL A 415 -21.48 4.99 -35.07
CA VAL A 415 -22.45 4.69 -33.99
C VAL A 415 -23.32 5.91 -33.71
N GLU A 416 -24.53 5.68 -33.17
CA GLU A 416 -25.53 6.72 -32.87
C GLU A 416 -25.97 6.66 -31.41
N PHE A 417 -25.64 7.69 -30.64
CA PHE A 417 -26.03 7.82 -29.24
C PHE A 417 -27.43 8.42 -29.09
N HIS A 418 -28.22 7.85 -28.18
CA HIS A 418 -29.58 8.23 -27.83
C HIS A 418 -29.67 8.80 -26.40
N ALA A 419 -30.86 9.23 -26.01
CA ALA A 419 -31.11 9.81 -24.70
C ALA A 419 -31.02 8.75 -23.60
N ALA A 420 -30.52 9.16 -22.44
CA ALA A 420 -30.42 8.36 -21.22
C ALA A 420 -31.07 9.14 -20.07
N ALA A 421 -31.91 8.48 -19.28
CA ALA A 421 -32.55 9.08 -18.10
C ALA A 421 -31.61 9.13 -16.88
N ASP A 422 -30.72 8.15 -16.76
CA ASP A 422 -29.67 8.05 -15.75
C ASP A 422 -28.44 7.31 -16.30
N SER A 423 -27.42 7.11 -15.46
CA SER A 423 -26.15 6.48 -15.86
C SER A 423 -26.28 5.03 -16.31
N SER A 424 -27.32 4.30 -15.90
CA SER A 424 -27.54 2.92 -16.31
C SER A 424 -28.02 2.80 -17.76
N GLU A 425 -28.53 3.90 -18.34
CA GLU A 425 -28.97 3.97 -19.75
C GLU A 425 -27.89 4.54 -20.69
N TYR A 426 -26.68 4.82 -20.18
CA TYR A 426 -25.57 5.25 -21.03
C TYR A 426 -25.23 4.14 -22.04
N GLN A 427 -24.99 4.56 -23.28
CA GLN A 427 -24.64 3.62 -24.35
C GLN A 427 -23.14 3.47 -24.42
N THR A 428 -22.70 2.23 -24.59
CA THR A 428 -21.30 1.87 -24.71
C THR A 428 -21.06 1.22 -26.07
N TYR A 429 -20.12 1.77 -26.82
CA TYR A 429 -19.70 1.23 -28.11
C TYR A 429 -18.24 0.82 -28.06
N THR A 430 -17.95 -0.38 -28.56
CA THR A 430 -16.62 -0.97 -28.55
C THR A 430 -16.11 -1.15 -29.97
N PHE A 431 -14.89 -0.68 -30.22
CA PHE A 431 -14.20 -0.70 -31.50
C PHE A 431 -12.93 -1.53 -31.35
N LYS A 432 -12.68 -2.46 -32.28
CA LYS A 432 -11.48 -3.30 -32.26
C LYS A 432 -10.68 -3.12 -33.56
N PHE A 433 -9.37 -3.03 -33.45
CA PHE A 433 -8.48 -2.89 -34.61
C PHE A 433 -7.12 -3.57 -34.39
N HIS A 434 -6.46 -3.97 -35.48
CA HIS A 434 -5.08 -4.44 -35.45
C HIS A 434 -4.12 -3.28 -35.30
N ASN A 435 -3.16 -3.41 -34.39
CA ASN A 435 -2.26 -2.32 -34.09
C ASN A 435 -1.34 -2.01 -35.28
N PRO A 436 -1.29 -0.75 -35.76
CA PRO A 436 -0.25 -0.32 -36.70
C PRO A 436 1.12 -0.37 -36.00
N ALA A 437 2.21 -0.07 -36.72
CA ALA A 437 3.54 -0.05 -36.09
C ALA A 437 3.67 1.00 -34.97
N ILE A 438 2.95 2.13 -35.11
CA ILE A 438 2.90 3.26 -34.17
C ILE A 438 1.46 3.78 -34.17
N VAL A 439 0.94 4.12 -32.98
CA VAL A 439 -0.33 4.84 -32.83
C VAL A 439 -0.03 6.27 -32.37
N SER A 440 -0.12 7.25 -33.27
CA SER A 440 0.18 8.66 -32.97
C SER A 440 -1.04 9.47 -32.55
N SER A 441 -2.26 9.07 -32.93
CA SER A 441 -3.47 9.80 -32.53
C SER A 441 -4.70 8.93 -32.40
N LEU A 442 -5.57 9.33 -31.48
CA LEU A 442 -6.95 8.86 -31.34
C LEU A 442 -7.90 10.06 -31.46
N ASP A 443 -8.84 9.98 -32.40
CA ASP A 443 -9.81 11.04 -32.65
C ASP A 443 -11.26 10.53 -32.54
N ILE A 444 -12.06 11.21 -31.72
CA ILE A 444 -13.51 10.99 -31.61
C ILE A 444 -14.21 12.11 -32.37
N ALA A 445 -14.74 11.83 -33.55
CA ALA A 445 -15.35 12.84 -34.41
C ALA A 445 -16.88 12.78 -34.38
N PHE A 446 -17.51 13.88 -33.98
CA PHE A 446 -18.95 14.09 -34.12
C PHE A 446 -19.28 14.50 -35.57
N ILE A 447 -20.27 13.84 -36.20
CA ILE A 447 -20.44 13.95 -37.68
C ILE A 447 -21.84 14.32 -38.18
N ASN A 448 -22.84 14.50 -37.30
CA ASN A 448 -24.22 14.83 -37.73
C ASN A 448 -24.89 15.91 -36.86
N ASP A 449 -24.15 16.95 -36.49
CA ASP A 449 -24.75 18.11 -35.85
C ASP A 449 -25.83 18.72 -36.77
N ALA A 450 -26.95 19.12 -36.16
CA ALA A 450 -27.95 19.92 -36.82
C ALA A 450 -28.39 21.04 -35.88
N VAL A 451 -28.04 22.28 -36.26
CA VAL A 451 -28.62 23.47 -35.66
C VAL A 451 -30.03 23.65 -36.25
N THR A 452 -31.02 22.95 -35.71
CA THR A 452 -32.43 23.20 -36.04
C THR A 452 -33.07 24.06 -34.97
N GLY A 453 -34.14 24.78 -35.31
CA GLY A 453 -34.87 25.66 -34.38
C GLY A 453 -35.53 24.95 -33.18
N GLY A 454 -35.32 23.63 -33.01
CA GLY A 454 -35.85 22.79 -31.93
C GLY A 454 -34.83 22.34 -30.88
N GLY A 455 -33.54 22.70 -31.01
CA GLY A 455 -32.47 22.37 -30.04
C GLY A 455 -31.20 21.81 -30.69
N ASP A 456 -30.07 21.90 -30.00
CA ASP A 456 -28.77 21.43 -30.48
C ASP A 456 -28.57 19.92 -30.23
N ARG A 457 -27.98 19.20 -31.21
CA ARG A 457 -27.56 17.81 -31.05
C ARG A 457 -26.16 17.76 -30.47
N ASN A 458 -26.08 17.25 -29.26
CA ASN A 458 -24.90 17.30 -28.42
C ASN A 458 -24.45 15.89 -28.08
N LEU A 459 -23.17 15.57 -28.28
CA LEU A 459 -22.62 14.30 -27.82
C LEU A 459 -21.92 14.50 -26.48
N TYR A 460 -22.44 13.82 -25.46
CA TYR A 460 -21.87 13.80 -24.12
C TYR A 460 -21.15 12.48 -23.95
N ILE A 461 -19.82 12.52 -24.01
CA ILE A 461 -18.99 11.37 -23.67
C ILE A 461 -18.88 11.33 -22.15
N LYS A 462 -19.05 10.15 -21.57
CA LYS A 462 -18.82 9.86 -20.15
C LYS A 462 -17.51 9.13 -19.93
N ASP A 463 -17.22 8.14 -20.77
CA ASP A 463 -15.99 7.37 -20.66
C ASP A 463 -15.35 6.99 -22.02
N ILE A 464 -14.01 6.96 -22.08
CA ILE A 464 -13.22 6.53 -23.22
C ILE A 464 -12.12 5.65 -22.66
N THR A 465 -12.12 4.37 -23.03
CA THR A 465 -11.08 3.45 -22.61
C THR A 465 -10.33 2.85 -23.79
N VAL A 466 -9.03 2.59 -23.60
CA VAL A 466 -8.15 1.88 -24.54
C VAL A 466 -7.65 0.62 -23.82
N ASN A 467 -8.08 -0.56 -24.29
CA ASN A 467 -7.85 -1.85 -23.62
C ASN A 467 -8.32 -1.92 -22.16
N GLY A 468 -9.27 -1.05 -21.76
CA GLY A 468 -9.71 -0.93 -20.37
C GLY A 468 -9.27 0.38 -19.73
N GLU A 469 -8.16 0.95 -20.19
CA GLU A 469 -7.56 2.15 -19.61
C GLU A 469 -8.26 3.43 -19.98
N HIS A 470 -8.67 4.17 -18.95
CA HIS A 470 -9.36 5.45 -19.08
C HIS A 470 -8.41 6.52 -19.61
N LEU A 471 -8.80 7.18 -20.70
CA LEU A 471 -8.09 8.38 -21.13
C LEU A 471 -8.56 9.57 -20.29
N ALA A 472 -7.61 10.36 -19.77
CA ALA A 472 -7.97 11.46 -18.90
C ALA A 472 -8.59 12.60 -19.69
N VAL A 473 -9.61 13.24 -19.11
CA VAL A 473 -10.32 14.33 -19.78
C VAL A 473 -9.39 15.47 -20.19
N SER A 474 -8.42 15.76 -19.35
CA SER A 474 -7.41 16.80 -19.54
C SER A 474 -6.46 16.56 -20.72
N GLU A 475 -6.28 15.32 -21.15
CA GLU A 475 -5.40 14.96 -22.27
C GLU A 475 -6.08 15.22 -23.62
N GLY A 476 -7.41 15.23 -23.63
CA GLY A 476 -8.22 15.50 -24.81
C GLY A 476 -8.26 16.97 -25.19
N ILE A 477 -7.87 17.27 -26.43
CA ILE A 477 -8.04 18.60 -27.03
C ILE A 477 -9.38 18.65 -27.75
N ASN A 478 -10.30 19.47 -27.23
CA ASN A 478 -11.63 19.72 -27.80
C ASN A 478 -11.77 21.20 -28.22
N PRO A 479 -12.28 21.52 -29.44
CA PRO A 479 -12.45 22.90 -29.90
C PRO A 479 -13.54 23.69 -29.16
N SER A 480 -14.32 23.09 -28.26
CA SER A 480 -15.32 23.78 -27.41
C SER A 480 -14.70 24.30 -26.11
N SER A 481 -13.80 23.53 -25.51
CA SER A 481 -12.90 23.92 -24.43
C SER A 481 -11.90 22.76 -24.25
N PRO A 482 -10.59 23.02 -24.11
CA PRO A 482 -9.63 21.99 -23.70
C PRO A 482 -10.10 21.32 -22.40
N GLY A 483 -9.93 20.00 -22.27
CA GLY A 483 -10.33 19.29 -21.06
C GLY A 483 -11.85 19.14 -20.87
N THR A 484 -12.63 19.02 -21.96
CA THR A 484 -14.08 18.75 -21.85
C THR A 484 -14.54 17.67 -22.81
N TRP A 485 -15.49 16.85 -22.36
CA TRP A 485 -16.00 15.68 -23.10
C TRP A 485 -17.25 15.96 -23.93
N ASN A 486 -17.63 17.24 -23.99
CA ASN A 486 -18.83 17.70 -24.66
C ASN A 486 -18.54 18.11 -26.11
N LEU A 487 -19.19 17.44 -27.06
CA LEU A 487 -19.02 17.71 -28.50
C LEU A 487 -20.27 18.33 -29.12
N TYR A 488 -20.06 19.44 -29.85
CA TYR A 488 -21.07 20.23 -30.56
C TYR A 488 -20.50 20.64 -31.94
N GLN A 489 -21.32 21.04 -32.92
CA GLN A 489 -20.84 21.67 -34.17
C GLN A 489 -19.87 20.82 -35.01
N ASN A 490 -20.09 19.50 -35.07
CA ASN A 490 -19.24 18.54 -35.78
C ASN A 490 -17.75 18.61 -35.37
N LYS A 491 -17.48 18.90 -34.10
CA LYS A 491 -16.13 18.93 -33.53
C LYS A 491 -15.62 17.53 -33.20
N SER A 492 -14.33 17.44 -32.88
CA SER A 492 -13.69 16.22 -32.43
C SER A 492 -12.98 16.42 -31.09
N ILE A 493 -12.82 15.34 -30.33
CA ILE A 493 -11.80 15.25 -29.27
C ILE A 493 -10.57 14.60 -29.91
N HIS A 494 -9.41 15.22 -29.74
CA HIS A 494 -8.13 14.71 -30.22
C HIS A 494 -7.22 14.36 -29.04
N TYR A 495 -6.69 13.14 -29.03
CA TYR A 495 -5.65 12.68 -28.12
C TYR A 495 -4.35 12.45 -28.90
N ASP A 496 -3.25 13.00 -28.39
CA ASP A 496 -1.88 12.68 -28.84
C ASP A 496 -1.43 11.40 -28.15
N MET A 497 -1.29 10.32 -28.90
CA MET A 497 -0.97 9.00 -28.35
C MET A 497 0.53 8.69 -28.43
N THR A 498 1.37 9.62 -28.88
CA THR A 498 2.80 9.35 -29.08
C THR A 498 3.53 8.92 -27.79
N GLY A 499 3.08 9.41 -26.64
CA GLY A 499 3.58 9.03 -25.31
C GLY A 499 2.90 7.81 -24.68
N HIS A 500 1.84 7.27 -25.29
CA HIS A 500 1.00 6.20 -24.74
C HIS A 500 1.06 4.94 -25.61
N GLN A 501 2.27 4.53 -26.00
CA GLN A 501 2.44 3.34 -26.85
C GLN A 501 2.18 2.04 -26.09
N ASP A 502 2.46 2.04 -24.79
CA ASP A 502 2.12 1.01 -23.81
C ASP A 502 0.64 0.59 -23.90
N LEU A 503 -0.30 1.55 -23.94
CA LEU A 503 -1.74 1.26 -24.06
C LEU A 503 -2.10 0.39 -25.28
N PHE A 504 -1.28 0.41 -26.34
CA PHE A 504 -1.51 -0.37 -27.56
C PHE A 504 -0.64 -1.61 -27.66
N PHE A 505 0.51 -1.67 -26.98
CA PHE A 505 1.52 -2.69 -27.24
C PHE A 505 1.97 -3.46 -26.00
N GLY A 506 1.58 -3.02 -24.80
CA GLY A 506 2.21 -3.39 -23.53
C GLY A 506 3.47 -2.57 -23.27
N SER A 507 3.93 -2.57 -22.01
CA SER A 507 5.24 -2.05 -21.65
C SER A 507 6.37 -2.81 -22.36
N SER A 508 7.54 -2.15 -22.51
CA SER A 508 8.74 -2.80 -23.07
C SER A 508 9.51 -3.65 -22.05
N THR A 509 9.19 -3.43 -20.77
CA THR A 509 9.58 -4.17 -19.58
C THR A 509 8.30 -4.62 -18.89
N ASP A 510 8.41 -5.42 -17.84
CA ASP A 510 7.26 -5.84 -17.03
C ASP A 510 7.75 -5.85 -15.57
N ASP A 511 8.52 -4.80 -15.21
CA ASP A 511 9.27 -4.78 -13.95
C ASP A 511 8.35 -4.27 -12.84
N ASP A 512 7.91 -5.18 -11.96
CA ASP A 512 6.88 -4.91 -10.97
C ASP A 512 7.41 -4.71 -9.55
N SER A 513 6.63 -4.00 -8.74
CA SER A 513 6.85 -3.82 -7.29
C SER A 513 5.64 -4.36 -6.54
N LEU A 514 5.79 -5.51 -5.90
CA LEU A 514 4.72 -6.26 -5.26
C LEU A 514 4.92 -6.30 -3.74
N GLU A 515 3.88 -5.93 -2.99
CA GLU A 515 3.83 -6.00 -1.53
C GLU A 515 2.58 -6.79 -1.11
N GLY A 516 2.76 -7.94 -0.44
CA GLY A 516 1.66 -8.73 0.12
C GLY A 516 1.02 -8.03 1.33
N GLY A 517 1.84 -7.85 2.37
CA GLY A 517 1.45 -7.20 3.62
C GLY A 517 1.20 -8.23 4.72
N PRO A 518 0.38 -7.95 5.75
CA PRO A 518 0.08 -8.95 6.77
C PRO A 518 -0.95 -9.97 6.27
N GLY A 519 -0.58 -11.24 6.12
CA GLY A 519 -1.41 -12.23 5.45
C GLY A 519 -0.69 -13.56 5.25
N LYS A 520 -1.33 -14.49 4.55
CA LYS A 520 -0.63 -15.61 3.90
C LYS A 520 -0.81 -15.45 2.41
N ASP A 521 0.16 -14.81 1.79
CA ASP A 521 0.02 -14.31 0.45
C ASP A 521 0.56 -15.29 -0.58
N LEU A 522 -0.09 -15.32 -1.73
CA LEU A 522 0.38 -16.01 -2.92
C LEU A 522 0.80 -14.97 -3.95
N ILE A 523 2.11 -14.80 -4.13
CA ILE A 523 2.67 -13.76 -4.99
C ILE A 523 3.41 -14.39 -6.18
N THR A 524 3.12 -13.90 -7.38
CA THR A 524 3.91 -14.18 -8.59
C THR A 524 4.34 -12.88 -9.23
N GLY A 525 5.64 -12.67 -9.47
CA GLY A 525 6.18 -11.50 -10.16
C GLY A 525 5.74 -11.47 -11.61
N GLY A 526 6.20 -12.45 -12.40
CA GLY A 526 5.87 -12.54 -13.82
C GLY A 526 7.14 -12.46 -14.64
N ALA A 527 7.05 -11.98 -15.88
CA ALA A 527 8.25 -11.58 -16.61
C ALA A 527 8.77 -10.27 -16.03
N GLY A 528 10.05 -9.95 -16.24
CA GLY A 528 10.59 -8.65 -15.85
C GLY A 528 11.61 -8.76 -14.73
N THR A 529 12.07 -7.64 -14.19
CA THR A 529 12.93 -7.62 -13.00
C THR A 529 12.08 -7.13 -11.84
N ASP A 530 11.58 -8.08 -11.05
CA ASP A 530 10.57 -7.77 -10.03
C ASP A 530 11.18 -7.51 -8.67
N THR A 531 10.53 -6.63 -7.90
CA THR A 531 10.79 -6.45 -6.47
C THR A 531 9.57 -6.94 -5.70
N ILE A 532 9.76 -7.97 -4.87
CA ILE A 532 8.67 -8.61 -4.14
C ILE A 532 8.95 -8.61 -2.65
N GLN A 533 7.98 -8.15 -1.86
CA GLN A 533 7.95 -8.25 -0.41
C GLN A 533 6.71 -9.07 -0.01
N GLY A 534 6.90 -10.22 0.64
CA GLY A 534 5.81 -11.02 1.21
C GLY A 534 5.11 -10.23 2.32
N GLY A 535 5.83 -9.98 3.40
CA GLY A 535 5.34 -9.16 4.50
C GLY A 535 5.32 -9.95 5.79
N ALA A 536 4.16 -10.05 6.43
CA ALA A 536 4.04 -10.77 7.68
C ALA A 536 3.06 -11.93 7.55
N GLY A 537 3.51 -13.13 7.93
CA GLY A 537 2.78 -14.37 7.82
C GLY A 537 3.44 -15.29 6.80
N ASN A 538 2.88 -16.48 6.59
CA ASN A 538 3.54 -17.53 5.83
C ASN A 538 3.21 -17.40 4.33
N ASP A 539 4.10 -16.76 3.58
CA ASP A 539 3.89 -16.40 2.18
C ASP A 539 4.46 -17.46 1.22
N THR A 540 3.88 -17.50 0.02
CA THR A 540 4.36 -18.31 -1.10
C THR A 540 4.65 -17.40 -2.27
N ILE A 541 5.92 -17.26 -2.59
CA ILE A 541 6.42 -16.28 -3.57
C ILE A 541 7.10 -16.99 -4.73
N ASN A 542 6.75 -16.61 -5.95
CA ASN A 542 7.42 -17.01 -7.19
C ASN A 542 7.87 -15.76 -7.97
N GLY A 543 9.18 -15.54 -8.14
CA GLY A 543 9.69 -14.40 -8.92
C GLY A 543 9.19 -14.43 -10.36
N GLY A 544 9.44 -15.54 -11.05
CA GLY A 544 9.07 -15.70 -12.44
C GLY A 544 10.30 -15.58 -13.32
N PRO A 545 10.16 -15.22 -14.61
CA PRO A 545 11.31 -14.98 -15.45
C PRO A 545 11.91 -13.58 -15.30
N GLY A 546 13.10 -13.51 -14.70
CA GLY A 546 13.60 -12.19 -14.33
C GLY A 546 14.97 -12.14 -13.71
N ALA A 547 15.27 -10.98 -13.11
CA ALA A 547 16.32 -10.86 -12.11
C ALA A 547 15.69 -10.31 -10.85
N ASP A 548 15.10 -11.19 -10.06
CA ASP A 548 14.14 -10.74 -9.07
C ASP A 548 14.81 -10.48 -7.73
N VAL A 549 14.27 -9.52 -6.99
CA VAL A 549 14.63 -9.26 -5.60
C VAL A 549 13.43 -9.62 -4.74
N ILE A 550 13.56 -10.69 -3.97
CA ILE A 550 12.46 -11.26 -3.19
C ILE A 550 12.83 -11.29 -1.72
N HIS A 551 11.96 -10.71 -0.90
CA HIS A 551 11.99 -10.76 0.55
C HIS A 551 10.74 -11.48 1.06
N GLY A 552 10.92 -12.55 1.84
CA GLY A 552 9.83 -13.25 2.53
C GLY A 552 9.20 -12.34 3.58
N GLY A 553 9.99 -11.96 4.57
CA GLY A 553 9.59 -10.99 5.58
C GLY A 553 9.61 -11.62 6.97
N THR A 554 8.47 -11.71 7.64
CA THR A 554 8.38 -12.36 8.95
C THR A 554 7.48 -13.58 8.90
N ASP A 555 7.82 -14.60 9.69
CA ASP A 555 7.21 -15.94 9.72
C ASP A 555 7.77 -16.86 8.61
N ASP A 556 7.35 -18.13 8.61
CA ASP A 556 7.98 -19.14 7.73
C ASP A 556 7.48 -19.03 6.28
N ASP A 557 8.36 -18.66 5.35
CA ASP A 557 8.03 -18.39 3.95
C ASP A 557 8.51 -19.48 2.97
N THR A 558 7.89 -19.51 1.79
CA THR A 558 8.33 -20.35 0.67
C THR A 558 8.61 -19.49 -0.55
N ILE A 559 9.89 -19.40 -0.93
CA ILE A 559 10.38 -18.58 -2.03
C ILE A 559 10.93 -19.46 -3.14
N ASN A 560 10.48 -19.21 -4.37
CA ASN A 560 11.04 -19.76 -5.59
C ASN A 560 11.38 -18.61 -6.54
N SER A 561 12.58 -18.57 -7.11
CA SER A 561 12.87 -17.50 -8.08
C SER A 561 12.17 -17.67 -9.43
N GLY A 562 11.75 -18.88 -9.81
CA GLY A 562 11.03 -19.11 -11.06
C GLY A 562 11.92 -19.63 -12.20
N ALA A 563 11.64 -19.26 -13.44
CA ALA A 563 12.34 -19.77 -14.62
C ALA A 563 13.16 -18.67 -15.29
N GLY A 564 14.47 -18.64 -15.02
CA GLY A 564 15.40 -17.63 -15.54
C GLY A 564 15.48 -17.48 -17.06
N ILE A 565 15.49 -16.23 -17.56
CA ILE A 565 15.72 -15.86 -18.98
C ILE A 565 17.11 -15.23 -19.21
N THR A 566 18.11 -15.69 -18.46
CA THR A 566 19.55 -15.66 -18.81
C THR A 566 20.26 -14.30 -18.72
N THR A 567 21.40 -14.33 -18.01
CA THR A 567 22.38 -13.26 -17.68
C THR A 567 22.21 -12.52 -16.36
N ALA A 568 21.08 -12.70 -15.68
CA ALA A 568 20.81 -12.05 -14.42
C ALA A 568 20.87 -13.02 -13.23
N THR A 569 20.84 -12.48 -12.01
CA THR A 569 21.04 -13.20 -10.75
C THR A 569 19.95 -12.75 -9.78
N ASP A 570 19.09 -13.68 -9.39
CA ASP A 570 18.06 -13.44 -8.38
C ASP A 570 18.69 -13.23 -7.00
N GLN A 571 18.02 -12.42 -6.20
CA GLN A 571 18.34 -12.20 -4.79
C GLN A 571 17.14 -12.62 -3.95
N LEU A 572 17.32 -13.67 -3.16
CA LEU A 572 16.27 -14.31 -2.38
C LEU A 572 16.64 -14.20 -0.90
N TYR A 573 15.78 -13.54 -0.12
CA TYR A 573 15.94 -13.31 1.31
C TYR A 573 14.72 -13.91 2.02
N GLY A 574 14.93 -14.87 2.93
CA GLY A 574 13.88 -15.41 3.81
C GLY A 574 13.50 -14.40 4.89
N ASP A 575 14.51 -13.73 5.45
CA ASP A 575 14.41 -12.74 6.53
C ASP A 575 14.15 -13.41 7.90
N ASP A 576 13.03 -13.17 8.60
CA ASP A 576 12.75 -13.76 9.91
C ASP A 576 11.79 -14.96 9.75
N GLY A 577 12.21 -16.20 10.02
CA GLY A 577 11.34 -17.36 9.77
C GLY A 577 12.12 -18.65 9.60
N ASN A 578 11.45 -19.80 9.54
CA ASN A 578 12.08 -21.04 9.06
C ASN A 578 11.75 -21.23 7.58
N ASP A 579 12.58 -20.65 6.71
CA ASP A 579 12.20 -20.43 5.33
C ASP A 579 12.61 -21.57 4.40
N ILE A 580 11.89 -21.68 3.29
CA ILE A 580 12.23 -22.58 2.19
C ILE A 580 12.52 -21.73 0.96
N ILE A 581 13.80 -21.65 0.60
CA ILE A 581 14.27 -20.82 -0.53
C ILE A 581 14.82 -21.73 -1.62
N LYS A 582 14.33 -21.55 -2.84
CA LYS A 582 14.75 -22.34 -3.99
C LYS A 582 15.09 -21.46 -5.18
N ALA A 583 16.33 -21.59 -5.65
CA ALA A 583 16.74 -20.99 -6.91
C ALA A 583 16.12 -21.72 -8.11
N GLY A 584 15.74 -20.92 -9.10
CA GLY A 584 15.19 -21.30 -10.38
C GLY A 584 16.17 -22.03 -11.29
N THR A 585 15.66 -22.50 -12.43
CA THR A 585 16.48 -23.05 -13.51
C THR A 585 16.56 -22.07 -14.66
N GLY A 586 17.76 -21.83 -15.19
CA GLY A 586 17.97 -20.91 -16.32
C GLY A 586 18.85 -19.70 -15.97
N ASP A 587 19.03 -19.45 -14.68
CA ASP A 587 19.83 -18.34 -14.18
C ASP A 587 21.33 -18.58 -14.29
N THR A 588 22.08 -17.49 -14.18
CA THR A 588 23.56 -17.55 -14.13
C THR A 588 24.12 -17.80 -12.73
N GLY A 589 23.23 -18.05 -11.77
CA GLY A 589 23.48 -18.14 -10.34
C GLY A 589 22.40 -17.38 -9.58
N ALA A 590 22.30 -17.61 -8.26
CA ALA A 590 21.43 -16.86 -7.37
C ALA A 590 22.14 -16.52 -6.06
N LEU A 591 21.69 -15.45 -5.40
CA LEU A 591 22.05 -15.13 -4.03
C LEU A 591 20.90 -15.57 -3.12
N LEU A 592 21.17 -16.48 -2.17
CA LEU A 592 20.18 -17.00 -1.24
C LEU A 592 20.62 -16.67 0.18
N TYR A 593 19.75 -16.03 0.95
CA TYR A 593 19.95 -15.70 2.35
C TYR A 593 18.74 -16.21 3.15
N GLY A 594 18.97 -17.14 4.08
CA GLY A 594 17.93 -17.65 4.98
C GLY A 594 17.49 -16.55 5.94
N GLY A 595 18.42 -16.09 6.77
CA GLY A 595 18.17 -15.01 7.71
C GLY A 595 18.13 -15.56 9.12
N ALA A 596 17.03 -15.40 9.85
CA ALA A 596 16.88 -15.87 11.22
C ALA A 596 15.87 -17.00 11.31
N GLY A 597 16.32 -18.23 11.63
CA GLY A 597 15.44 -19.33 11.97
C GLY A 597 16.04 -20.69 11.69
N LYS A 598 15.47 -21.48 10.78
CA LYS A 598 15.99 -22.82 10.45
C LYS A 598 15.66 -23.07 9.00
N ASP A 599 16.57 -22.63 8.15
CA ASP A 599 16.24 -22.38 6.77
C ASP A 599 16.67 -23.52 5.88
N GLN A 600 15.96 -23.68 4.78
CA GLN A 600 16.26 -24.67 3.75
C GLN A 600 16.52 -23.95 2.44
N LEU A 601 17.80 -23.85 2.08
CA LEU A 601 18.24 -23.19 0.86
C LEU A 601 18.64 -24.23 -0.19
N TYR A 602 18.04 -24.13 -1.36
CA TYR A 602 18.28 -25.02 -2.49
C TYR A 602 18.80 -24.21 -3.69
N GLY A 603 20.09 -24.36 -4.00
CA GLY A 603 20.72 -23.79 -5.18
C GLY A 603 20.32 -24.48 -6.49
N SER A 604 20.79 -23.90 -7.59
CA SER A 604 20.47 -24.33 -8.95
C SER A 604 21.57 -25.25 -9.54
N GLY A 605 21.63 -25.37 -10.87
CA GLY A 605 22.77 -25.99 -11.56
C GLY A 605 23.90 -25.00 -11.92
N ALA A 606 23.74 -23.73 -11.59
CA ALA A 606 24.72 -22.66 -11.78
C ALA A 606 25.44 -22.33 -10.47
N ALA A 607 26.49 -21.50 -10.51
CA ALA A 607 27.22 -21.09 -9.31
C ALA A 607 26.37 -20.16 -8.43
N ASN A 608 26.08 -20.56 -7.20
CA ASN A 608 25.27 -19.80 -6.25
C ASN A 608 26.12 -19.28 -5.08
N VAL A 609 25.61 -18.24 -4.41
CA VAL A 609 26.10 -17.82 -3.10
C VAL A 609 24.96 -18.00 -2.11
N MET A 610 25.20 -18.76 -1.07
CA MET A 610 24.20 -19.18 -0.10
C MET A 610 24.67 -18.85 1.31
N ASN A 611 23.77 -18.32 2.12
CA ASN A 611 24.00 -17.95 3.51
C ASN A 611 22.80 -18.43 4.33
N GLY A 612 23.00 -19.36 5.26
CA GLY A 612 21.98 -19.86 6.20
C GLY A 612 21.55 -18.73 7.13
N GLY A 613 22.47 -18.29 7.99
CA GLY A 613 22.26 -17.13 8.85
C GLY A 613 22.26 -17.56 10.31
N ASP A 614 21.24 -17.17 11.06
CA ASP A 614 21.05 -17.59 12.44
C ASP A 614 20.17 -18.84 12.51
N GLY A 615 20.61 -19.82 13.30
CA GLY A 615 19.91 -21.06 13.58
C GLY A 615 20.43 -22.26 12.81
N ASN A 616 19.64 -23.35 12.76
CA ASN A 616 20.15 -24.64 12.30
C ASN A 616 19.68 -24.91 10.86
N ASP A 617 20.55 -24.64 9.90
CA ASP A 617 20.16 -24.52 8.51
C ASP A 617 20.53 -25.75 7.67
N TYR A 618 19.84 -25.89 6.54
CA TYR A 618 20.14 -26.88 5.51
C TYR A 618 20.39 -26.18 4.17
N LEU A 619 21.62 -26.28 3.67
CA LEU A 619 22.05 -25.70 2.41
C LEU A 619 22.42 -26.80 1.43
N SER A 620 21.84 -26.77 0.23
CA SER A 620 22.15 -27.68 -0.88
C SER A 620 22.48 -26.90 -2.15
N GLY A 621 23.77 -26.81 -2.51
CA GLY A 621 24.26 -26.04 -3.66
C GLY A 621 23.77 -26.54 -5.02
N GLY A 622 23.71 -27.85 -5.21
CA GLY A 622 23.22 -28.45 -6.44
C GLY A 622 24.37 -28.75 -7.41
N GLY A 623 24.51 -27.95 -8.46
CA GLY A 623 25.67 -28.03 -9.35
C GLY A 623 26.24 -26.66 -9.63
N GLY A 624 27.48 -26.60 -10.12
CA GLY A 624 28.20 -25.33 -10.27
C GLY A 624 29.21 -25.14 -9.15
N GLN A 625 29.97 -24.05 -9.17
CA GLN A 625 30.88 -23.72 -8.07
C GLN A 625 30.11 -22.86 -7.06
N ASP A 626 29.60 -23.48 -6.01
CA ASP A 626 28.83 -22.80 -4.97
C ASP A 626 29.71 -22.29 -3.84
N THR A 627 29.31 -21.16 -3.24
CA THR A 627 29.84 -20.67 -1.96
C THR A 627 28.72 -20.72 -0.93
N MET A 628 28.90 -21.53 0.11
CA MET A 628 27.90 -21.75 1.16
C MET A 628 28.46 -21.38 2.53
N HIS A 629 27.72 -20.56 3.26
CA HIS A 629 27.98 -20.20 4.65
C HIS A 629 26.80 -20.67 5.52
N GLY A 630 27.03 -21.58 6.48
CA GLY A 630 26.02 -21.94 7.48
C GLY A 630 25.79 -20.79 8.46
N ASN A 631 26.88 -20.23 8.96
CA ASN A 631 26.95 -19.19 9.99
C ASN A 631 26.63 -19.72 11.40
N ALA A 632 25.49 -19.38 12.00
CA ALA A 632 25.30 -19.55 13.43
C ALA A 632 24.28 -20.63 13.80
N GLY A 633 24.70 -21.89 13.90
CA GLY A 633 23.94 -22.97 14.50
C GLY A 633 24.51 -24.32 14.11
N ASP A 634 23.79 -25.41 14.36
CA ASP A 634 24.25 -26.73 13.91
C ASP A 634 23.76 -26.97 12.46
N ASP A 635 24.61 -26.65 11.48
CA ASP A 635 24.23 -26.56 10.07
C ASP A 635 24.54 -27.82 9.26
N GLN A 636 23.80 -28.00 8.15
CA GLN A 636 24.04 -29.06 7.17
C GLN A 636 24.29 -28.47 5.78
N LEU A 637 25.53 -28.53 5.32
CA LEU A 637 25.96 -28.01 4.02
C LEU A 637 26.25 -29.16 3.06
N LYS A 638 25.66 -29.11 1.87
CA LYS A 638 25.84 -30.09 0.79
C LYS A 638 26.16 -29.39 -0.52
N GLY A 639 27.39 -29.49 -1.01
CA GLY A 639 27.84 -28.85 -2.25
C GLY A 639 27.19 -29.43 -3.49
N GLY A 640 27.50 -30.68 -3.80
CA GLY A 640 26.92 -31.37 -4.95
C GLY A 640 27.95 -31.66 -6.01
N THR A 641 27.88 -31.00 -7.18
CA THR A 641 28.85 -31.18 -8.26
C THR A 641 29.53 -29.88 -8.67
N GLY A 642 30.85 -29.85 -8.66
CA GLY A 642 31.59 -28.61 -8.90
C GLY A 642 32.77 -28.51 -7.94
N ASN A 643 33.38 -27.34 -7.81
CA ASN A 643 34.44 -27.14 -6.83
C ASN A 643 33.88 -26.17 -5.79
N GLU A 644 33.32 -26.68 -4.70
CA GLU A 644 32.55 -25.85 -3.78
C GLU A 644 33.40 -25.23 -2.66
N PHE A 645 32.90 -24.14 -2.07
CA PHE A 645 33.41 -23.54 -0.85
C PHE A 645 32.34 -23.64 0.24
N LEU A 646 32.57 -24.49 1.24
CA LEU A 646 31.65 -24.74 2.36
C LEU A 646 32.27 -24.20 3.65
N TYR A 647 31.56 -23.29 4.31
CA TYR A 647 31.92 -22.72 5.61
C TYR A 647 30.79 -23.02 6.59
N GLY A 648 31.03 -23.89 7.58
CA GLY A 648 30.06 -24.23 8.64
C GLY A 648 29.75 -22.99 9.48
N GLY A 649 30.72 -22.55 10.28
CA GLY A 649 30.60 -21.30 11.03
C GLY A 649 30.73 -21.58 12.53
N SER A 650 29.69 -21.36 13.29
CA SER A 650 29.65 -21.65 14.72
C SER A 650 28.54 -22.62 15.04
N GLY A 651 28.87 -23.72 15.71
CA GLY A 651 27.95 -24.81 16.01
C GLY A 651 28.58 -26.13 15.61
N ASN A 652 27.84 -27.22 15.65
CA ASN A 652 28.34 -28.55 15.25
C ASN A 652 27.86 -28.84 13.83
N ASP A 653 28.70 -28.52 12.87
CA ASP A 653 28.29 -28.49 11.47
C ASP A 653 28.54 -29.82 10.76
N ARG A 654 27.76 -30.10 9.73
CA ARG A 654 27.93 -31.26 8.86
C ARG A 654 28.16 -30.82 7.43
N LEU A 655 29.38 -31.01 6.94
CA LEU A 655 29.81 -30.57 5.61
C LEU A 655 30.00 -31.78 4.68
N ILE A 656 29.30 -31.75 3.55
CA ILE A 656 29.38 -32.74 2.46
C ILE A 656 29.78 -31.98 1.19
N GLY A 657 31.05 -32.01 0.78
CA GLY A 657 31.51 -31.36 -0.47
C GLY A 657 30.74 -31.90 -1.68
N GLY A 658 30.91 -33.19 -1.95
CA GLY A 658 30.20 -33.85 -3.03
C GLY A 658 31.20 -34.44 -3.99
N GLY A 659 31.21 -33.99 -5.24
CA GLY A 659 32.23 -34.36 -6.19
C GLY A 659 32.86 -33.15 -6.85
N GLY A 660 34.18 -33.10 -6.81
CA GLY A 660 35.02 -32.13 -7.52
C GLY A 660 36.23 -31.80 -6.67
N ASN A 661 36.59 -30.54 -6.48
CA ASN A 661 37.70 -30.20 -5.60
C ASN A 661 37.22 -29.16 -4.60
N ASP A 662 36.83 -29.63 -3.43
CA ASP A 662 36.07 -28.82 -2.50
C ASP A 662 36.95 -28.23 -1.41
N TYR A 663 36.55 -27.06 -0.93
CA TYR A 663 37.14 -26.40 0.22
C TYR A 663 36.13 -26.41 1.36
N LEU A 664 36.47 -27.10 2.45
CA LEU A 664 35.60 -27.28 3.60
C LEU A 664 36.25 -26.64 4.83
N ALA A 665 35.54 -25.72 5.48
CA ALA A 665 35.91 -25.14 6.76
C ALA A 665 34.77 -25.31 7.76
N GLY A 666 35.02 -26.03 8.87
CA GLY A 666 34.01 -26.29 9.89
C GLY A 666 33.73 -25.07 10.76
N GLY A 667 34.79 -24.35 11.15
CA GLY A 667 34.69 -23.22 12.05
C GLY A 667 34.79 -23.64 13.52
N THR A 668 33.90 -23.14 14.38
CA THR A 668 33.93 -23.42 15.82
C THR A 668 32.85 -24.41 16.22
N GLY A 669 33.23 -25.48 16.90
CA GLY A 669 32.32 -26.50 17.40
C GLY A 669 32.77 -27.87 16.90
N ASN A 670 31.98 -28.93 17.15
CA ASN A 670 32.39 -30.29 16.77
C ASN A 670 31.86 -30.61 15.38
N ASP A 671 32.70 -30.46 14.37
CA ASP A 671 32.24 -30.53 12.99
C ASP A 671 32.42 -31.93 12.39
N THR A 672 31.57 -32.28 11.42
CA THR A 672 31.62 -33.55 10.70
C THR A 672 31.82 -33.32 9.21
N PHE A 673 33.00 -33.69 8.71
CA PHE A 673 33.34 -33.67 7.28
C PHE A 673 33.06 -35.03 6.66
N VAL A 674 32.23 -35.09 5.62
CA VAL A 674 31.69 -36.35 5.08
C VAL A 674 32.16 -36.57 3.66
N PHE A 675 32.77 -37.73 3.41
CA PHE A 675 33.30 -38.10 2.11
C PHE A 675 32.75 -39.44 1.61
N ALA A 676 32.49 -39.49 0.31
CA ALA A 676 32.10 -40.69 -0.44
C ALA A 676 33.12 -40.98 -1.56
N SER A 677 32.95 -42.10 -2.26
CA SER A 677 33.94 -42.60 -3.23
C SER A 677 34.23 -41.70 -4.46
N THR A 678 33.42 -40.67 -4.72
CA THR A 678 33.58 -39.74 -5.84
C THR A 678 33.78 -38.30 -5.37
N LEU A 679 34.69 -38.10 -4.42
CA LEU A 679 34.95 -36.80 -3.77
C LEU A 679 35.83 -35.85 -4.61
N GLY A 680 36.79 -36.40 -5.36
CA GLY A 680 37.82 -35.63 -6.06
C GLY A 680 38.92 -35.12 -5.12
N LYS A 681 39.41 -33.88 -5.24
CA LYS A 681 40.56 -33.42 -4.42
C LYS A 681 40.15 -32.34 -3.43
N ASP A 682 39.73 -32.79 -2.26
CA ASP A 682 39.14 -31.91 -1.25
C ASP A 682 40.17 -31.44 -0.24
N THR A 683 39.89 -30.28 0.35
CA THR A 683 40.68 -29.66 1.40
C THR A 683 39.81 -29.40 2.61
N ILE A 684 40.21 -29.93 3.77
CA ILE A 684 39.72 -29.49 5.09
C ILE A 684 40.66 -28.41 5.59
N ALA A 685 40.14 -27.20 5.79
CA ALA A 685 40.92 -26.01 6.07
C ALA A 685 41.35 -25.87 7.55
N ASP A 686 40.51 -26.34 8.47
CA ASP A 686 40.58 -26.01 9.90
C ASP A 686 40.15 -27.18 10.81
N PHE A 687 40.78 -28.34 10.64
CA PHE A 687 40.48 -29.50 11.46
C PHE A 687 40.89 -29.30 12.94
N HIS A 688 39.91 -29.27 13.84
CA HIS A 688 40.07 -29.13 15.28
C HIS A 688 40.03 -30.48 16.00
N ASN A 689 41.17 -30.85 16.60
CA ASN A 689 41.24 -31.97 17.54
C ASN A 689 41.89 -31.50 18.85
N THR A 690 41.14 -30.71 19.62
CA THR A 690 41.61 -30.11 20.88
C THR A 690 40.68 -30.43 22.04
N SER A 691 41.12 -30.20 23.28
CA SER A 691 40.33 -30.55 24.46
C SER A 691 39.01 -29.77 24.51
N GLY A 692 37.90 -30.44 24.22
CA GLY A 692 36.54 -29.87 24.27
C GLY A 692 35.92 -29.55 22.91
N VAL A 693 36.70 -29.68 21.83
CA VAL A 693 36.26 -29.53 20.43
C VAL A 693 36.92 -30.63 19.59
N GLN A 694 36.13 -31.55 19.06
CA GLN A 694 36.59 -32.69 18.28
C GLN A 694 35.81 -32.82 16.98
N ASP A 695 36.49 -32.52 15.89
CA ASP A 695 35.98 -32.75 14.55
C ASP A 695 36.10 -34.23 14.16
N ILE A 696 35.21 -34.65 13.26
CA ILE A 696 35.09 -36.01 12.76
C ILE A 696 35.19 -36.01 11.24
N ILE A 697 36.02 -36.92 10.71
CA ILE A 697 36.03 -37.27 9.29
C ILE A 697 35.19 -38.54 9.11
N GLN A 698 34.01 -38.38 8.53
CA GLN A 698 33.13 -39.48 8.16
C GLN A 698 33.48 -39.99 6.75
N LEU A 699 33.84 -41.28 6.67
CA LEU A 699 34.20 -41.96 5.42
C LEU A 699 33.19 -43.07 5.12
N ASP A 700 32.71 -43.14 3.88
CA ASP A 700 31.98 -44.30 3.37
C ASP A 700 32.82 -45.58 3.55
N LYS A 701 32.24 -46.62 4.19
CA LYS A 701 32.90 -47.93 4.43
C LYS A 701 33.40 -48.62 3.17
N THR A 702 32.88 -48.26 2.01
CA THR A 702 33.33 -48.81 0.73
C THR A 702 34.71 -48.28 0.31
N MET A 703 35.14 -47.12 0.83
CA MET A 703 36.51 -46.61 0.64
C MET A 703 37.50 -47.33 1.55
N PHE A 704 37.18 -47.40 2.84
CA PHE A 704 37.97 -48.08 3.85
C PHE A 704 37.07 -48.76 4.87
N ALA A 705 37.33 -50.03 5.17
CA ALA A 705 36.49 -50.79 6.09
C ALA A 705 36.62 -50.29 7.55
N ASP A 706 37.80 -49.81 7.94
CA ASP A 706 38.13 -49.32 9.28
C ASP A 706 39.41 -48.45 9.27
N PHE A 707 39.79 -47.95 10.45
CA PHE A 707 41.00 -47.12 10.62
C PHE A 707 42.30 -47.86 10.26
N SER A 708 42.36 -49.18 10.44
CA SER A 708 43.56 -49.96 10.09
C SER A 708 43.75 -50.01 8.57
N ALA A 709 42.66 -50.12 7.81
CA ALA A 709 42.70 -50.06 6.35
C ALA A 709 43.07 -48.66 5.82
N LEU A 710 42.68 -47.61 6.55
CA LEU A 710 43.02 -46.22 6.22
C LEU A 710 44.52 -45.92 6.40
N GLN A 711 45.18 -46.47 7.42
CA GLN A 711 46.56 -46.12 7.81
C GLN A 711 47.60 -46.15 6.67
N SER A 712 47.50 -47.08 5.72
CA SER A 712 48.46 -47.15 4.59
C SER A 712 48.23 -46.09 3.51
N HIS A 713 47.17 -45.30 3.63
CA HIS A 713 46.74 -44.30 2.66
C HIS A 713 46.92 -42.87 3.16
N ILE A 714 47.43 -42.68 4.39
CA ILE A 714 47.65 -41.36 4.98
C ILE A 714 49.15 -41.03 4.97
N ALA A 715 49.52 -39.83 4.53
CA ALA A 715 50.89 -39.33 4.58
C ALA A 715 50.96 -37.85 4.96
N GLU A 716 52.00 -37.44 5.69
CA GLU A 716 52.32 -36.01 5.86
C GLU A 716 52.94 -35.46 4.57
N VAL A 717 52.39 -34.35 4.08
CA VAL A 717 52.87 -33.63 2.90
C VAL A 717 52.98 -32.15 3.26
N GLY A 718 54.20 -31.69 3.51
CA GLY A 718 54.44 -30.32 3.96
C GLY A 718 53.88 -30.08 5.38
N THR A 719 52.95 -29.15 5.52
CA THR A 719 52.26 -28.83 6.78
C THR A 719 50.87 -29.48 6.89
N SER A 720 50.54 -30.38 5.95
CA SER A 720 49.23 -31.02 5.86
C SER A 720 49.36 -32.54 6.00
N VAL A 721 48.26 -33.18 6.35
CA VAL A 721 48.08 -34.63 6.19
C VAL A 721 47.24 -34.87 4.94
N VAL A 722 47.64 -35.82 4.09
CA VAL A 722 46.88 -36.19 2.88
C VAL A 722 46.44 -37.64 2.98
N ILE A 723 45.13 -37.87 2.82
CA ILE A 723 44.52 -39.20 2.63
C ILE A 723 44.36 -39.43 1.13
N THR A 724 45.01 -40.46 0.58
CA THR A 724 44.90 -40.82 -0.84
C THR A 724 43.94 -42.00 -1.01
N VAL A 725 42.75 -41.76 -1.55
CA VAL A 725 41.77 -42.82 -1.86
C VAL A 725 42.17 -43.52 -3.16
N ASP A 726 42.44 -42.73 -4.21
CA ASP A 726 43.01 -43.21 -5.48
C ASP A 726 43.76 -42.07 -6.21
N ALA A 727 44.06 -42.26 -7.50
CA ALA A 727 44.81 -41.28 -8.31
C ALA A 727 44.08 -39.94 -8.53
N ASN A 728 42.75 -39.92 -8.42
CA ASN A 728 41.90 -38.75 -8.64
C ASN A 728 41.25 -38.25 -7.35
N ASN A 729 41.17 -39.09 -6.31
CA ASN A 729 40.47 -38.81 -5.06
C ASN A 729 41.44 -38.66 -3.88
N THR A 730 41.52 -37.47 -3.28
CA THR A 730 42.38 -37.15 -2.12
C THR A 730 41.71 -36.18 -1.15
N ILE A 731 41.96 -36.34 0.15
CA ILE A 731 41.54 -35.39 1.20
C ILE A 731 42.82 -34.78 1.81
N GLU A 732 43.03 -33.47 1.65
CA GLU A 732 44.09 -32.71 2.31
C GLU A 732 43.56 -32.06 3.60
N ILE A 733 44.13 -32.42 4.74
CA ILE A 733 43.84 -31.82 6.04
C ILE A 733 44.95 -30.80 6.34
N LYS A 734 44.64 -29.51 6.23
CA LYS A 734 45.60 -28.42 6.44
C LYS A 734 46.08 -28.37 7.90
N ASN A 735 47.31 -27.89 8.08
CA ASN A 735 47.91 -27.57 9.38
C ASN A 735 47.84 -28.68 10.44
N THR A 736 47.81 -29.94 9.98
CA THR A 736 47.66 -31.13 10.80
C THR A 736 48.86 -32.04 10.59
N THR A 737 49.29 -32.72 11.65
CA THR A 737 50.32 -33.78 11.61
C THR A 737 49.69 -35.13 11.88
N LEU A 738 50.30 -36.22 11.41
CA LEU A 738 49.81 -37.59 11.64
C LEU A 738 49.69 -37.91 13.14
N SER A 739 50.54 -37.30 13.97
CA SER A 739 50.51 -37.52 15.42
C SER A 739 49.25 -36.97 16.11
N GLN A 740 48.54 -36.06 15.45
CA GLN A 740 47.30 -35.43 15.93
C GLN A 740 46.04 -36.15 15.46
N LEU A 741 46.16 -37.20 14.65
CA LEU A 741 45.04 -37.99 14.16
C LEU A 741 44.97 -39.34 14.87
N HIS A 742 43.78 -39.68 15.33
CA HIS A 742 43.46 -40.87 16.11
C HIS A 742 42.25 -41.59 15.53
N ALA A 743 42.07 -42.87 15.87
CA ALA A 743 40.94 -43.65 15.38
C ALA A 743 39.57 -43.05 15.76
N SER A 744 39.49 -42.26 16.83
CA SER A 744 38.28 -41.55 17.27
C SER A 744 37.86 -40.43 16.33
N ASP A 745 38.78 -39.91 15.52
CA ASP A 745 38.55 -38.78 14.62
C ASP A 745 37.93 -39.25 13.29
N PHE A 746 37.76 -40.57 13.14
CA PHE A 746 37.23 -41.19 11.94
C PHE A 746 35.97 -41.99 12.24
N LEU A 747 34.91 -41.70 11.49
CA LEU A 747 33.68 -42.49 11.48
C LEU A 747 33.57 -43.22 10.15
N PHE A 748 33.59 -44.56 10.18
CA PHE A 748 33.31 -45.38 8.99
C PHE A 748 31.81 -45.68 8.98
N ALA A 749 31.07 -45.17 8.01
CA ALA A 749 29.60 -45.27 7.93
C ALA A 749 29.13 -46.14 6.76
#